data_AF-A0A9W7GBT0-F1
#
_entry.id   AF-A0A9W7GBT0-F1
#
_cell.length_a   1.000
_cell.length_b   1.000
_cell.length_c   1.000
_cell.angle_alpha   90.00
_cell.angle_beta   90.00
_cell.angle_gamma   90.00
#
_symmetry.space_group_name_H-M   'P 1'
#
loop_
_entity.id
_entity.type
_entity.pdbx_description
1 polymer ?
#
loop_
_entity_poly.entity_id
_entity_poly.type
_entity_poly.pdbx_seq_one_letter_code
_entity_poly.pdbx_strand_id
1 'polypeptide(L)'
;MPISVGINGLGRIGKMVCLQMLAEPDVYNIRAINATSLQADEVSDYLCYDSAHHYDRGPIKNVEVVSKDCVRINGNEIRLFKNRDASKLEWRSVGVEYVLECTGAYLTTEKCSMHDVDYVIQSAPPKDPEITPTFIYGVNHSEYMGQKIVSASSCTTNCLGPMLKLVNEAFEIENVFFTTIHASTGSQMTVDTINKKNRTHRSIFNNMIPHSTGAAKSIFKVLPELGGKVWGTSVRVPCINCSLLDVNVTVADKEATLEDIADAVTKHELFGKVYHLNNKMLTSVDFMTTVTPTILDLKASLNMGPGAFKLMLWYDNEWSYSAQCLRVMSHMFKTNAAAKRALTGRVSPKMSPASSYVDLAAYKQPRACDLDPELSLKKVNVGGKNVVARFDFNVPVDNGIVMDDFRVRAALPSINHMLAQNPNRIVLVCHFGRPKGADKKCTVEFLVPIIKSLLGKEVTFLPHGVSSKTIDFLKDREAADEGSGAVYLLENIRFHEGETKYKAGSKLSTLYKSLGNSHVADCFGCVHRNHMSIVESTTGYGFLIEEEVKAIGELLKTKGKRVLGIMGGAKITDKQPMIECLCKMPNTKIFVGGGLTRGWKGNFPETPANVILSRDAYGAADLKAPATYLPDILENEGGGFDVGPQGMRDLIAEIDQADVIFWNGCLGVIEDPRYRVGSAMIVDYLLAQTGKRVIIGGGETASLFVGKDADHVYLSTGGGALLAHIQSCVLDKATVPGLAAYEM
;
A
#
# COMPACT_ATOMS: atom_id res chain seq x y z
N MET A 1 15.64 -8.76 24.93
CA MET A 1 14.30 -9.08 25.42
C MET A 1 13.73 -10.16 24.52
N PRO A 2 13.11 -11.22 25.09
CA PRO A 2 12.44 -12.25 24.32
C PRO A 2 11.21 -11.68 23.59
N ILE A 3 10.81 -12.34 22.51
CA ILE A 3 9.62 -12.01 21.71
C ILE A 3 8.38 -12.35 22.53
N SER A 4 7.48 -11.38 22.77
CA SER A 4 6.24 -11.65 23.49
C SER A 4 5.16 -12.19 22.54
N VAL A 5 4.79 -13.45 22.71
CA VAL A 5 4.00 -14.20 21.73
C VAL A 5 2.64 -14.63 22.28
N GLY A 6 1.61 -14.50 21.44
CA GLY A 6 0.33 -15.19 21.54
C GLY A 6 0.21 -16.32 20.51
N ILE A 7 -0.38 -17.45 20.88
CA ILE A 7 -0.66 -18.56 19.94
C ILE A 7 -2.17 -18.66 19.78
N ASN A 8 -2.69 -18.44 18.57
CA ASN A 8 -4.10 -18.66 18.28
C ASN A 8 -4.30 -20.06 17.71
N GLY A 9 -4.93 -20.95 18.50
CA GLY A 9 -5.16 -22.35 18.13
C GLY A 9 -4.01 -23.26 18.55
N LEU A 10 -4.25 -24.09 19.55
CA LEU A 10 -3.30 -25.10 20.04
C LEU A 10 -3.56 -26.48 19.39
N GLY A 11 -3.75 -26.51 18.06
CA GLY A 11 -3.83 -27.75 17.28
C GLY A 11 -2.45 -28.33 16.95
N ARG A 12 -2.34 -29.17 15.91
CA ARG A 12 -1.08 -29.81 15.47
C ARG A 12 0.11 -28.82 15.38
N ILE A 13 -0.03 -27.75 14.59
CA ILE A 13 1.03 -26.73 14.44
C ILE A 13 1.21 -25.90 15.70
N GLY A 14 0.12 -25.41 16.31
CA GLY A 14 0.20 -24.58 17.51
C GLY A 14 0.87 -25.28 18.69
N LYS A 15 0.64 -26.60 18.85
CA LYS A 15 1.30 -27.44 19.85
C LYS A 15 2.80 -27.51 19.61
N MET A 16 3.24 -27.80 18.38
CA MET A 16 4.67 -27.88 18.04
C MET A 16 5.39 -26.53 18.20
N VAL A 17 4.73 -25.44 17.82
CA VAL A 17 5.22 -24.07 18.06
C VAL A 17 5.36 -23.81 19.56
N CYS A 18 4.36 -24.17 20.37
CA CYS A 18 4.41 -24.00 21.81
C CYS A 18 5.59 -24.78 22.42
N LEU A 19 5.75 -26.06 22.07
CA LEU A 19 6.84 -26.89 22.55
C LEU A 19 8.23 -26.33 22.19
N GLN A 20 8.42 -25.88 20.95
CA GLN A 20 9.68 -25.29 20.51
C GLN A 20 9.96 -23.94 21.18
N MET A 21 8.95 -23.09 21.36
CA MET A 21 9.09 -21.83 22.09
C MET A 21 9.46 -22.06 23.56
N LEU A 22 8.88 -23.08 24.22
CA LEU A 22 9.22 -23.47 25.59
C LEU A 22 10.67 -23.99 25.74
N ALA A 23 11.24 -24.55 24.66
CA ALA A 23 12.63 -24.98 24.63
C ALA A 23 13.62 -23.80 24.48
N GLU A 24 13.16 -22.62 24.04
CA GLU A 24 13.96 -21.43 23.82
C GLU A 24 13.42 -20.21 24.62
N PRO A 25 13.36 -20.28 25.97
CA PRO A 25 12.74 -19.24 26.80
C PRO A 25 13.48 -17.88 26.75
N ASP A 26 14.76 -17.87 26.36
CA ASP A 26 15.53 -16.64 26.16
C ASP A 26 15.16 -15.91 24.86
N VAL A 27 14.53 -16.62 23.91
CA VAL A 27 14.10 -16.11 22.62
C VAL A 27 12.61 -15.79 22.63
N TYR A 28 11.78 -16.66 23.20
CA TYR A 28 10.32 -16.53 23.17
C TYR A 28 9.72 -16.47 24.57
N ASN A 29 8.79 -15.55 24.76
CA ASN A 29 7.98 -15.43 25.95
C ASN A 29 6.50 -15.62 25.57
N ILE A 30 5.97 -16.82 25.78
CA ILE A 30 4.57 -17.13 25.52
C ILE A 30 3.73 -16.46 26.61
N ARG A 31 2.93 -15.47 26.23
CA ARG A 31 2.05 -14.73 27.15
C ARG A 31 0.65 -15.31 27.20
N ALA A 32 0.16 -15.78 26.06
CA ALA A 32 -1.19 -16.29 25.94
C ALA A 32 -1.34 -17.36 24.86
N ILE A 33 -2.28 -18.28 25.09
CA ILE A 33 -2.69 -19.30 24.14
C ILE A 33 -4.21 -19.28 24.06
N ASN A 34 -4.78 -19.18 22.86
CA ASN A 34 -6.20 -19.40 22.65
C ASN A 34 -6.46 -20.86 22.25
N ALA A 35 -7.15 -21.60 23.12
CA ALA A 35 -7.47 -23.01 22.93
C ALA A 35 -8.91 -23.29 23.40
N THR A 36 -9.87 -23.09 22.49
CA THR A 36 -11.31 -23.10 22.81
C THR A 36 -11.86 -24.38 23.43
N SER A 37 -11.17 -25.52 23.27
CA SER A 37 -11.62 -26.83 23.73
C SER A 37 -10.72 -27.46 24.79
N LEU A 38 -9.69 -26.75 25.26
CA LEU A 38 -8.71 -27.28 26.22
C LEU A 38 -8.87 -26.58 27.58
N GLN A 39 -9.02 -27.36 28.65
CA GLN A 39 -9.03 -26.87 30.02
C GLN A 39 -7.62 -26.75 30.59
N ALA A 40 -7.44 -25.93 31.63
CA ALA A 40 -6.12 -25.63 32.20
C ALA A 40 -5.43 -26.87 32.77
N ASP A 41 -6.19 -27.75 33.41
CA ASP A 41 -5.74 -29.04 33.96
C ASP A 41 -5.40 -30.08 32.88
N GLU A 42 -5.92 -29.94 31.66
CA GLU A 42 -5.62 -30.81 30.52
C GLU A 42 -4.36 -30.40 29.76
N VAL A 43 -3.84 -29.17 29.96
CA VAL A 43 -2.69 -28.63 29.20
C VAL A 43 -1.45 -29.51 29.37
N SER A 44 -1.17 -29.96 30.58
CA SER A 44 0.00 -30.81 30.87
C SER A 44 -0.03 -32.08 30.04
N ASP A 45 -1.15 -32.82 30.07
CA ASP A 45 -1.28 -34.08 29.36
C ASP A 45 -1.27 -33.85 27.84
N TYR A 46 -2.01 -32.84 27.37
CA TYR A 46 -2.05 -32.51 25.95
C TYR A 46 -0.66 -32.17 25.40
N LEU A 47 0.14 -31.43 26.15
CA LEU A 47 1.48 -31.04 25.73
C LEU A 47 2.54 -32.12 25.95
N CYS A 48 2.40 -33.02 26.95
CA CYS A 48 3.40 -34.05 27.26
C CYS A 48 3.24 -35.36 26.49
N TYR A 49 2.01 -35.65 26.01
CA TYR A 49 1.71 -36.90 25.32
C TYR A 49 1.37 -36.60 23.85
N ASP A 50 2.31 -36.88 22.96
CA ASP A 50 2.12 -36.78 21.51
C ASP A 50 2.31 -38.14 20.85
N SER A 51 1.42 -38.50 19.93
CA SER A 51 1.44 -39.79 19.24
C SER A 51 2.32 -39.80 17.99
N ALA A 52 2.69 -38.63 17.46
CA ALA A 52 3.56 -38.51 16.28
C ALA A 52 5.01 -38.22 16.70
N HIS A 53 5.19 -37.28 17.64
CA HIS A 53 6.49 -36.82 18.06
C HIS A 53 6.89 -37.43 19.40
N HIS A 54 7.89 -38.32 19.38
CA HIS A 54 8.59 -38.77 20.57
C HIS A 54 9.77 -37.85 20.85
N TYR A 55 9.49 -36.61 21.30
CA TYR A 55 10.53 -35.75 21.86
C TYR A 55 10.82 -36.21 23.30
N ASP A 56 12.08 -36.12 23.70
CA ASP A 56 12.39 -36.14 25.12
C ASP A 56 11.58 -35.01 25.77
N ARG A 57 10.91 -35.26 26.90
CA ARG A 57 10.01 -34.30 27.57
C ARG A 57 10.71 -32.99 28.00
N GLY A 58 12.00 -32.84 27.67
CA GLY A 58 12.90 -31.73 27.91
C GLY A 58 12.27 -30.33 27.91
N PRO A 59 11.45 -29.91 26.93
CA PRO A 59 10.85 -28.59 26.93
C PRO A 59 9.83 -28.36 28.05
N ILE A 60 9.32 -29.40 28.72
CA ILE A 60 8.32 -29.31 29.78
C ILE A 60 8.83 -30.04 31.02
N LYS A 61 9.36 -29.27 31.97
CA LYS A 61 9.87 -29.75 33.26
C LYS A 61 8.80 -29.72 34.35
N ASN A 62 7.94 -28.70 34.33
CA ASN A 62 6.87 -28.53 35.30
C ASN A 62 5.68 -27.80 34.67
N VAL A 63 4.47 -28.23 34.99
CA VAL A 63 3.20 -27.58 34.62
C VAL A 63 2.34 -27.45 35.86
N GLU A 64 1.97 -26.23 36.20
CA GLU A 64 1.10 -25.91 37.34
C GLU A 64 -0.17 -25.22 36.85
N VAL A 65 -1.32 -25.66 37.34
CA VAL A 65 -2.58 -24.95 37.12
C VAL A 65 -2.67 -23.81 38.13
N VAL A 66 -2.55 -22.57 37.67
CA VAL A 66 -2.64 -21.37 38.51
C VAL A 66 -4.11 -20.99 38.72
N SER A 67 -4.94 -21.11 37.67
CA SER A 67 -6.38 -20.95 37.72
C SER A 67 -7.05 -21.61 36.50
N LYS A 68 -8.39 -21.54 36.41
CA LYS A 68 -9.16 -22.07 35.27
C LYS A 68 -8.74 -21.53 33.88
N ASP A 69 -8.10 -20.35 33.86
CA ASP A 69 -7.70 -19.63 32.65
C ASP A 69 -6.21 -19.30 32.65
N CYS A 70 -5.40 -19.95 33.50
CA CYS A 70 -3.96 -19.70 33.55
C CYS A 70 -3.19 -20.94 34.00
N VAL A 71 -2.12 -21.25 33.26
CA VAL A 71 -1.16 -22.31 33.58
C VAL A 71 0.24 -21.71 33.68
N ARG A 72 1.09 -22.30 34.49
CA ARG A 72 2.51 -21.97 34.58
C ARG A 72 3.31 -23.14 34.06
N ILE A 73 4.09 -22.94 32.99
CA ILE A 73 4.95 -23.97 32.39
C ILE A 73 6.40 -23.54 32.55
N ASN A 74 7.21 -24.35 33.23
CA ASN A 74 8.62 -24.04 33.54
C ASN A 74 8.83 -22.65 34.19
N GLY A 75 7.87 -22.19 34.99
CA GLY A 75 7.90 -20.85 35.59
C GLY A 75 7.32 -19.73 34.73
N ASN A 76 7.01 -19.97 33.44
CA ASN A 76 6.34 -18.99 32.59
C ASN A 76 4.81 -19.05 32.76
N GLU A 77 4.20 -17.96 33.19
CA GLU A 77 2.74 -17.84 33.33
C GLU A 77 2.07 -17.53 31.99
N ILE A 78 1.17 -18.40 31.56
CA ILE A 78 0.51 -18.35 30.27
C ILE A 78 -1.01 -18.20 30.49
N ARG A 79 -1.59 -17.13 29.94
CA ARG A 79 -3.04 -16.92 29.91
C ARG A 79 -3.69 -17.85 28.90
N LEU A 80 -4.78 -18.50 29.28
CA LEU A 80 -5.61 -19.28 28.37
C LEU A 80 -6.83 -18.47 27.95
N PHE A 81 -6.99 -18.26 26.65
CA PHE A 81 -8.22 -17.76 26.06
C PHE A 81 -9.07 -18.91 25.52
N LYS A 82 -10.39 -18.70 25.52
CA LYS A 82 -11.38 -19.69 25.06
C LYS A 82 -12.43 -19.01 24.17
N ASN A 83 -11.99 -18.28 23.15
CA ASN A 83 -12.89 -17.57 22.24
C ASN A 83 -12.58 -17.88 20.77
N ARG A 84 -13.63 -18.10 19.97
CA ARG A 84 -13.48 -18.29 18.51
C ARG A 84 -13.39 -16.98 17.76
N ASP A 85 -13.85 -15.89 18.36
CA ASP A 85 -13.87 -14.56 17.78
C ASP A 85 -12.56 -13.82 18.12
N ALA A 86 -11.70 -13.66 17.12
CA ALA A 86 -10.42 -12.96 17.21
C ALA A 86 -10.51 -11.55 17.82
N SER A 87 -11.61 -10.83 17.58
CA SER A 87 -11.81 -9.46 18.08
C SER A 87 -11.99 -9.40 19.61
N LYS A 88 -12.29 -10.54 20.22
CA LYS A 88 -12.49 -10.69 21.67
C LYS A 88 -11.28 -11.28 22.39
N LEU A 89 -10.17 -11.50 21.67
CA LEU A 89 -8.93 -12.00 22.23
C LEU A 89 -8.07 -10.79 22.64
N GLU A 90 -8.05 -10.47 23.93
CA GLU A 90 -7.41 -9.28 24.50
C GLU A 90 -5.87 -9.44 24.60
N TRP A 91 -5.21 -9.69 23.46
CA TRP A 91 -3.76 -9.96 23.37
C TRP A 91 -2.90 -8.88 24.03
N ARG A 92 -3.22 -7.59 23.80
CA ARG A 92 -2.46 -6.46 24.36
C ARG A 92 -2.51 -6.40 25.89
N SER A 93 -3.64 -6.79 26.49
CA SER A 93 -3.83 -6.76 27.95
C SER A 93 -2.83 -7.66 28.69
N VAL A 94 -2.35 -8.70 28.01
CA VAL A 94 -1.37 -9.67 28.52
C VAL A 94 0.02 -9.50 27.90
N GLY A 95 0.24 -8.38 27.19
CA GLY A 95 1.55 -7.99 26.65
C GLY A 95 2.01 -8.79 25.43
N VAL A 96 1.10 -9.36 24.66
CA VAL A 96 1.43 -10.03 23.38
C VAL A 96 1.72 -8.97 22.30
N GLU A 97 2.83 -9.17 21.57
CA GLU A 97 3.24 -8.32 20.44
C GLU A 97 3.14 -9.04 19.09
N TYR A 98 3.35 -10.36 19.08
CA TYR A 98 3.28 -11.21 17.89
C TYR A 98 2.26 -12.33 18.13
N VAL A 99 1.34 -12.53 17.21
CA VAL A 99 0.45 -13.70 17.20
C VAL A 99 0.88 -14.66 16.10
N LEU A 100 1.06 -15.93 16.46
CA LEU A 100 1.07 -17.02 15.48
C LEU A 100 -0.35 -17.55 15.30
N GLU A 101 -0.87 -17.40 14.09
CA GLU A 101 -2.23 -17.80 13.72
C GLU A 101 -2.24 -19.23 13.18
N CYS A 102 -2.61 -20.17 14.05
CA CYS A 102 -2.54 -21.62 13.82
C CYS A 102 -3.91 -22.30 13.65
N THR A 103 -5.02 -21.56 13.62
CA THR A 103 -6.36 -22.15 13.52
C THR A 103 -6.73 -22.56 12.09
N GLY A 104 -6.12 -21.94 11.08
CA GLY A 104 -6.52 -22.07 9.68
C GLY A 104 -7.86 -21.39 9.33
N ALA A 105 -8.48 -20.67 10.27
CA ALA A 105 -9.74 -19.95 10.05
C ALA A 105 -9.52 -18.50 9.58
N TYR A 106 -8.40 -17.90 9.99
CA TYR A 106 -7.99 -16.52 9.72
C TYR A 106 -6.91 -16.51 8.64
N LEU A 107 -7.33 -16.62 7.38
CA LEU A 107 -6.44 -16.73 6.20
C LEU A 107 -6.51 -15.52 5.27
N THR A 108 -7.02 -14.38 5.74
CA THR A 108 -7.01 -13.13 4.97
C THR A 108 -6.49 -11.99 5.83
N THR A 109 -5.93 -10.95 5.22
CA THR A 109 -5.50 -9.73 5.90
C THR A 109 -6.64 -9.15 6.73
N GLU A 110 -7.83 -9.00 6.15
CA GLU A 110 -9.04 -8.51 6.85
C GLU A 110 -9.34 -9.31 8.12
N LYS A 111 -9.35 -10.64 8.03
CA LYS A 111 -9.64 -11.50 9.18
C LYS A 111 -8.54 -11.42 10.22
N CYS A 112 -7.27 -11.48 9.81
CA CYS A 112 -6.14 -11.39 10.73
C CYS A 112 -6.07 -10.04 11.44
N SER A 113 -6.49 -8.95 10.79
CA SER A 113 -6.59 -7.62 11.41
C SER A 113 -7.58 -7.55 12.57
N MET A 114 -8.46 -8.56 12.74
CA MET A 114 -9.33 -8.66 13.91
C MET A 114 -8.57 -9.02 15.19
N HIS A 115 -7.35 -9.54 15.10
CA HIS A 115 -6.49 -9.67 16.28
C HIS A 115 -5.94 -8.30 16.66
N ASP A 116 -6.28 -7.83 17.86
CA ASP A 116 -5.70 -6.61 18.41
C ASP A 116 -4.25 -6.87 18.87
N VAL A 117 -3.31 -6.87 17.92
CA VAL A 117 -1.87 -7.13 18.14
C VAL A 117 -1.04 -6.40 17.08
N ASP A 118 0.27 -6.24 17.31
CA ASP A 118 1.15 -5.53 16.38
C ASP A 118 1.43 -6.33 15.11
N TYR A 119 1.70 -7.64 15.26
CA TYR A 119 2.08 -8.51 14.14
C TYR A 119 1.36 -9.85 14.20
N VAL A 120 0.94 -10.35 13.02
CA VAL A 120 0.27 -11.65 12.86
C VAL A 120 0.99 -12.47 11.78
N ILE A 121 1.34 -13.71 12.09
CA ILE A 121 1.92 -14.66 11.14
C ILE A 121 0.95 -15.82 10.94
N GLN A 122 0.43 -15.96 9.73
CA GLN A 122 -0.41 -17.11 9.34
C GLN A 122 0.46 -18.36 9.16
N SER A 123 0.06 -19.48 9.78
CA SER A 123 0.69 -20.80 9.57
C SER A 123 0.05 -21.61 8.44
N ALA A 124 -0.52 -20.92 7.45
CA ALA A 124 -1.14 -21.50 6.27
C ALA A 124 -1.12 -20.49 5.10
N PRO A 125 -1.21 -20.96 3.84
CA PRO A 125 -1.27 -20.07 2.69
C PRO A 125 -2.47 -19.11 2.77
N PRO A 126 -2.29 -17.83 2.41
CA PRO A 126 -3.36 -16.85 2.46
C PRO A 126 -4.40 -17.14 1.37
N LYS A 127 -5.66 -16.77 1.65
CA LYS A 127 -6.77 -16.77 0.68
C LYS A 127 -6.83 -15.48 -0.15
N ASP A 128 -6.08 -14.46 0.24
CA ASP A 128 -5.90 -13.18 -0.45
C ASP A 128 -4.41 -12.92 -0.76
N PRO A 129 -3.74 -13.80 -1.54
CA PRO A 129 -2.30 -13.74 -1.79
C PRO A 129 -1.82 -12.50 -2.56
N GLU A 130 -2.74 -11.70 -3.09
CA GLU A 130 -2.42 -10.38 -3.69
C GLU A 130 -2.28 -9.27 -2.63
N ILE A 131 -2.75 -9.52 -1.41
CA ILE A 131 -2.75 -8.56 -0.29
C ILE A 131 -1.80 -9.06 0.81
N THR A 132 -1.95 -10.32 1.23
CA THR A 132 -1.15 -10.89 2.33
C THR A 132 0.20 -11.39 1.79
N PRO A 133 1.34 -10.73 2.11
CA PRO A 133 2.65 -11.15 1.64
C PRO A 133 3.06 -12.48 2.28
N THR A 134 3.73 -13.31 1.49
CA THR A 134 4.22 -14.63 1.91
C THR A 134 5.74 -14.62 2.00
N PHE A 135 6.28 -15.10 3.11
CA PHE A 135 7.72 -15.19 3.33
C PHE A 135 8.14 -16.60 3.70
N ILE A 136 9.19 -17.09 3.03
CA ILE A 136 9.84 -18.37 3.32
C ILE A 136 11.27 -18.09 3.76
N TYR A 137 11.63 -18.59 4.94
CA TYR A 137 12.98 -18.45 5.48
C TYR A 137 13.99 -19.19 4.61
N GLY A 138 15.10 -18.53 4.26
CA GLY A 138 16.06 -19.03 3.27
C GLY A 138 15.68 -18.78 1.80
N VAL A 139 14.52 -18.18 1.50
CA VAL A 139 14.10 -17.85 0.14
C VAL A 139 13.99 -16.34 -0.03
N ASN A 140 12.87 -15.75 0.40
CA ASN A 140 12.55 -14.33 0.23
C ASN A 140 12.35 -13.60 1.57
N HIS A 141 12.60 -14.26 2.71
CA HIS A 141 12.47 -13.65 4.03
C HIS A 141 13.22 -12.31 4.20
N SER A 142 14.35 -12.11 3.52
CA SER A 142 15.10 -10.84 3.51
C SER A 142 14.36 -9.67 2.86
N GLU A 143 13.29 -9.95 2.11
CA GLU A 143 12.40 -8.94 1.52
C GLU A 143 11.30 -8.49 2.50
N TYR A 144 11.31 -8.99 3.74
CA TYR A 144 10.42 -8.50 4.79
C TYR A 144 10.77 -7.06 5.18
N MET A 145 9.77 -6.17 5.15
CA MET A 145 9.93 -4.72 5.28
C MET A 145 9.05 -4.14 6.39
N GLY A 146 8.69 -4.96 7.39
CA GLY A 146 7.88 -4.52 8.52
C GLY A 146 6.37 -4.69 8.34
N GLN A 147 5.93 -5.49 7.34
CA GLN A 147 4.52 -5.80 7.16
C GLN A 147 3.92 -6.40 8.43
N LYS A 148 2.72 -5.94 8.82
CA LYS A 148 2.07 -6.36 10.07
C LYS A 148 1.51 -7.77 10.00
N ILE A 149 0.91 -8.13 8.87
CA ILE A 149 0.27 -9.42 8.65
C ILE A 149 1.01 -10.12 7.51
N VAL A 150 1.53 -11.31 7.77
CA VAL A 150 2.28 -12.10 6.80
C VAL A 150 1.86 -13.57 6.85
N SER A 151 2.18 -14.33 5.80
CA SER A 151 2.03 -15.78 5.79
C SER A 151 3.37 -16.50 5.73
N ALA A 152 3.53 -17.54 6.57
CA ALA A 152 4.61 -18.52 6.48
C ALA A 152 4.27 -19.68 5.52
N SER A 153 3.22 -19.55 4.70
CA SER A 153 2.76 -20.51 3.70
C SER A 153 2.49 -21.92 4.25
N SER A 154 3.00 -22.98 3.61
CA SER A 154 2.80 -24.38 3.98
C SER A 154 4.13 -25.14 4.12
N CYS A 155 4.10 -26.30 4.78
CA CYS A 155 5.24 -27.21 4.92
C CYS A 155 5.84 -27.60 3.56
N THR A 156 5.00 -27.93 2.57
CA THR A 156 5.47 -28.26 1.21
C THR A 156 6.17 -27.09 0.53
N THR A 157 5.66 -25.86 0.67
CA THR A 157 6.32 -24.67 0.11
C THR A 157 7.65 -24.39 0.80
N ASN A 158 7.72 -24.57 2.11
CA ASN A 158 8.96 -24.41 2.88
C ASN A 158 10.00 -25.48 2.55
N CYS A 159 9.61 -26.68 2.12
CA CYS A 159 10.53 -27.70 1.63
C CYS A 159 11.00 -27.43 0.19
N LEU A 160 10.07 -27.08 -0.70
CA LEU A 160 10.36 -26.94 -2.14
C LEU A 160 11.08 -25.65 -2.46
N GLY A 161 10.67 -24.52 -1.87
CA GLY A 161 11.18 -23.18 -2.18
C GLY A 161 12.70 -23.06 -2.05
N PRO A 162 13.31 -23.44 -0.91
CA PRO A 162 14.75 -23.39 -0.75
C PRO A 162 15.49 -24.23 -1.80
N MET A 163 15.04 -25.46 -2.08
CA MET A 163 15.70 -26.31 -3.08
C MET A 163 15.64 -25.70 -4.48
N LEU A 164 14.48 -25.16 -4.88
CA LEU A 164 14.34 -24.52 -6.19
C LEU A 164 15.19 -23.26 -6.30
N LYS A 165 15.27 -22.44 -5.24
CA LYS A 165 16.15 -21.26 -5.21
C LYS A 165 17.61 -21.68 -5.42
N LEU A 166 18.09 -22.65 -4.63
CA LEU A 166 19.46 -23.14 -4.69
C LEU A 166 19.82 -23.69 -6.08
N VAL A 167 18.96 -24.53 -6.65
CA VAL A 167 19.20 -25.12 -7.97
C VAL A 167 19.12 -24.05 -9.07
N ASN A 168 18.19 -23.10 -8.97
CA ASN A 168 18.05 -22.03 -9.96
C ASN A 168 19.24 -21.07 -9.96
N GLU A 169 19.74 -20.69 -8.78
CA GLU A 169 20.90 -19.80 -8.66
C GLU A 169 22.20 -20.47 -9.15
N ALA A 170 22.33 -21.79 -8.95
CA ALA A 170 23.54 -22.52 -9.33
C ALA A 170 23.54 -23.00 -10.79
N PHE A 171 22.39 -23.42 -11.33
CA PHE A 171 22.33 -24.17 -12.60
C PHE A 171 21.28 -23.66 -13.60
N GLU A 172 20.50 -22.64 -13.21
CA GLU A 172 19.36 -22.09 -13.95
C GLU A 172 18.26 -23.13 -14.29
N ILE A 173 17.09 -23.00 -13.68
CA ILE A 173 15.99 -23.95 -13.91
C ILE A 173 15.27 -23.66 -15.23
N GLU A 174 15.09 -24.68 -16.06
CA GLU A 174 14.23 -24.65 -17.25
C GLU A 174 12.79 -25.04 -16.91
N ASN A 175 12.59 -26.18 -16.23
CA ASN A 175 11.26 -26.69 -15.89
C ASN A 175 11.30 -27.61 -14.65
N VAL A 176 10.21 -27.62 -13.89
CA VAL A 176 10.03 -28.43 -12.68
C VAL A 176 8.65 -29.07 -12.67
N PHE A 177 8.61 -30.38 -12.44
CA PHE A 177 7.39 -31.10 -12.10
C PHE A 177 7.58 -31.86 -10.79
N PHE A 178 6.70 -31.65 -9.82
CA PHE A 178 6.79 -32.35 -8.55
C PHE A 178 5.49 -33.06 -8.13
N THR A 179 5.65 -34.16 -7.42
CA THR A 179 4.56 -34.84 -6.72
C THR A 179 4.84 -34.83 -5.23
N THR A 180 3.90 -34.30 -4.44
CA THR A 180 3.97 -34.40 -2.99
C THR A 180 3.34 -35.71 -2.52
N ILE A 181 4.16 -36.64 -2.03
CA ILE A 181 3.71 -37.79 -1.26
C ILE A 181 3.55 -37.32 0.18
N HIS A 182 2.34 -36.87 0.49
CA HIS A 182 2.08 -36.15 1.72
C HIS A 182 1.42 -37.03 2.77
N ALA A 183 1.95 -37.01 3.99
CA ALA A 183 1.33 -37.65 5.15
C ALA A 183 -0.14 -37.21 5.34
N SER A 184 -0.92 -38.03 6.01
CA SER A 184 -2.32 -37.73 6.30
C SER A 184 -2.45 -36.47 7.18
N THR A 185 -3.52 -35.70 6.96
CA THR A 185 -3.87 -34.53 7.78
C THR A 185 -5.30 -34.67 8.30
N GLY A 186 -5.74 -33.79 9.20
CA GLY A 186 -7.13 -33.77 9.69
C GLY A 186 -8.19 -33.49 8.62
N SER A 187 -7.79 -33.16 7.38
CA SER A 187 -8.71 -33.01 6.24
C SER A 187 -9.03 -34.32 5.52
N GLN A 188 -8.32 -35.41 5.86
CA GLN A 188 -8.62 -36.76 5.38
C GLN A 188 -9.40 -37.51 6.46
N MET A 189 -10.40 -38.29 6.05
CA MET A 189 -11.26 -39.00 6.99
C MET A 189 -10.68 -40.35 7.39
N THR A 190 -10.89 -40.76 8.63
CA THR A 190 -10.51 -42.09 9.14
C THR A 190 -11.44 -43.18 8.61
N VAL A 191 -12.70 -42.84 8.34
CA VAL A 191 -13.73 -43.70 7.74
C VAL A 191 -14.44 -42.97 6.61
N ASP A 192 -15.13 -43.71 5.73
CA ASP A 192 -15.86 -43.12 4.62
C ASP A 192 -16.98 -42.17 5.12
N THR A 193 -17.13 -41.00 4.51
CA THR A 193 -18.16 -40.00 4.86
C THR A 193 -18.95 -39.51 3.65
N ILE A 194 -20.09 -38.85 3.89
CA ILE A 194 -21.09 -38.48 2.86
C ILE A 194 -20.62 -37.33 1.93
N ASN A 195 -19.49 -36.67 2.21
CA ASN A 195 -19.06 -35.47 1.49
C ASN A 195 -18.40 -35.75 0.12
N LYS A 196 -19.17 -35.80 -0.98
CA LYS A 196 -18.67 -36.19 -2.31
C LYS A 196 -17.84 -35.14 -3.08
N LYS A 197 -17.48 -33.98 -2.51
CA LYS A 197 -16.84 -32.90 -3.28
C LYS A 197 -15.44 -33.24 -3.83
N ASN A 198 -14.69 -34.09 -3.14
CA ASN A 198 -13.37 -34.56 -3.58
C ASN A 198 -13.11 -35.98 -3.04
N ARG A 199 -11.95 -36.57 -3.34
CA ARG A 199 -11.62 -37.94 -2.92
C ARG A 199 -11.36 -38.11 -1.41
N THR A 200 -11.24 -37.04 -0.62
CA THR A 200 -10.87 -37.12 0.81
C THR A 200 -11.99 -37.59 1.73
N HIS A 201 -13.19 -37.83 1.18
CA HIS A 201 -14.29 -38.46 1.89
C HIS A 201 -14.10 -39.96 2.11
N ARG A 202 -13.16 -40.60 1.41
CA ARG A 202 -12.79 -42.00 1.60
C ARG A 202 -11.74 -42.12 2.71
N SER A 203 -11.76 -43.23 3.44
CA SER A 203 -10.81 -43.54 4.53
C SER A 203 -9.37 -43.45 4.06
N ILE A 204 -8.49 -42.77 4.81
CA ILE A 204 -7.06 -42.69 4.50
C ILE A 204 -6.30 -43.99 4.76
N PHE A 205 -6.73 -44.84 5.70
CA PHE A 205 -5.93 -45.97 6.19
C PHE A 205 -5.62 -47.03 5.13
N ASN A 206 -6.48 -47.17 4.12
CA ASN A 206 -6.33 -48.17 3.05
C ASN A 206 -6.24 -47.52 1.66
N ASN A 207 -6.07 -46.20 1.59
CA ASN A 207 -6.08 -45.47 0.31
C ASN A 207 -4.89 -44.54 0.18
N MET A 208 -4.34 -44.49 -1.04
CA MET A 208 -3.56 -43.34 -1.50
C MET A 208 -4.52 -42.42 -2.25
N ILE A 209 -4.65 -41.17 -1.79
CA ILE A 209 -5.70 -40.26 -2.29
C ILE A 209 -5.08 -39.15 -3.14
N PRO A 210 -5.24 -39.17 -4.48
CA PRO A 210 -4.81 -38.08 -5.33
C PRO A 210 -5.50 -36.77 -4.97
N HIS A 211 -4.73 -35.70 -4.86
CA HIS A 211 -5.18 -34.39 -4.41
C HIS A 211 -4.40 -33.26 -5.12
N SER A 212 -4.99 -32.08 -5.22
CA SER A 212 -4.27 -30.89 -5.72
C SER A 212 -3.30 -30.34 -4.68
N THR A 213 -2.26 -29.65 -5.14
CA THR A 213 -1.33 -28.92 -4.27
C THR A 213 -1.37 -27.42 -4.56
N GLY A 214 -1.33 -26.60 -3.51
CA GLY A 214 -1.20 -25.15 -3.62
C GLY A 214 0.25 -24.69 -3.77
N ALA A 215 1.22 -25.58 -3.57
CA ALA A 215 2.63 -25.21 -3.45
C ALA A 215 3.16 -24.52 -4.71
N ALA A 216 2.79 -24.97 -5.92
CA ALA A 216 3.21 -24.32 -7.17
C ALA A 216 2.79 -22.83 -7.23
N LYS A 217 1.56 -22.51 -6.80
CA LYS A 217 1.07 -21.12 -6.74
C LYS A 217 1.85 -20.29 -5.71
N SER A 218 2.17 -20.88 -4.57
CA SER A 218 2.96 -20.21 -3.53
C SER A 218 4.42 -20.00 -3.96
N ILE A 219 5.02 -20.94 -4.70
CA ILE A 219 6.38 -20.80 -5.24
C ILE A 219 6.46 -19.59 -6.16
N PHE A 220 5.51 -19.41 -7.08
CA PHE A 220 5.49 -18.23 -7.95
C PHE A 220 5.49 -16.89 -7.18
N LYS A 221 4.90 -16.85 -5.98
CA LYS A 221 4.86 -15.64 -5.16
C LYS A 221 6.19 -15.34 -4.44
N VAL A 222 7.03 -16.35 -4.22
CA VAL A 222 8.29 -16.20 -3.47
C VAL A 222 9.54 -16.39 -4.33
N LEU A 223 9.38 -16.92 -5.55
CA LEU A 223 10.38 -17.07 -6.61
C LEU A 223 9.73 -16.73 -7.96
N PRO A 224 9.43 -15.43 -8.24
CA PRO A 224 8.72 -15.02 -9.45
C PRO A 224 9.41 -15.39 -10.76
N GLU A 225 10.73 -15.49 -10.76
CA GLU A 225 11.58 -15.91 -11.88
C GLU A 225 11.32 -17.35 -12.35
N LEU A 226 10.66 -18.16 -11.52
CA LEU A 226 10.22 -19.51 -11.86
C LEU A 226 8.77 -19.55 -12.38
N GLY A 227 8.19 -18.39 -12.70
CA GLY A 227 6.85 -18.25 -13.28
C GLY A 227 6.66 -19.09 -14.55
N GLY A 228 5.62 -19.93 -14.54
CA GLY A 228 5.31 -20.83 -15.65
C GLY A 228 6.20 -22.08 -15.76
N LYS A 229 7.25 -22.21 -14.94
CA LYS A 229 8.19 -23.34 -14.96
C LYS A 229 7.87 -24.43 -13.95
N VAL A 230 7.05 -24.16 -12.93
CA VAL A 230 6.83 -25.06 -11.79
C VAL A 230 5.41 -25.60 -11.77
N TRP A 231 5.28 -26.92 -11.88
CA TRP A 231 4.01 -27.63 -11.87
C TRP A 231 4.03 -28.73 -10.82
N GLY A 232 2.89 -29.03 -10.21
CA GLY A 232 2.85 -30.14 -9.27
C GLY A 232 1.49 -30.64 -8.90
N THR A 233 1.50 -31.84 -8.32
CA THR A 233 0.34 -32.57 -7.81
C THR A 233 0.66 -33.15 -6.45
N SER A 234 -0.29 -33.82 -5.82
CA SER A 234 -0.07 -34.51 -4.55
C SER A 234 -0.87 -35.79 -4.42
N VAL A 235 -0.40 -36.67 -3.55
CA VAL A 235 -1.11 -37.85 -3.07
C VAL A 235 -1.04 -37.88 -1.55
N ARG A 236 -2.16 -38.14 -0.89
CA ARG A 236 -2.19 -38.36 0.57
C ARG A 236 -1.95 -39.83 0.85
N VAL A 237 -1.05 -40.14 1.77
CA VAL A 237 -0.69 -41.50 2.18
C VAL A 237 -0.98 -41.74 3.66
N PRO A 238 -1.22 -42.99 4.11
CA PRO A 238 -1.48 -43.35 5.50
C PRO A 238 -0.23 -43.29 6.39
N CYS A 239 0.50 -42.18 6.34
CA CYS A 239 1.58 -41.85 7.27
C CYS A 239 1.09 -40.79 8.26
N ILE A 240 1.55 -40.87 9.51
CA ILE A 240 1.12 -39.95 10.59
C ILE A 240 1.73 -38.56 10.42
N ASN A 241 3.01 -38.51 10.06
CA ASN A 241 3.80 -37.31 9.79
C ASN A 241 4.99 -37.70 8.87
N CYS A 242 5.78 -36.70 8.47
CA CYS A 242 6.81 -36.72 7.44
C CYS A 242 6.30 -37.04 6.04
N SER A 243 6.69 -36.20 5.10
CA SER A 243 6.29 -36.25 3.70
C SER A 243 7.52 -36.25 2.82
N LEU A 244 7.33 -36.67 1.57
CA LEU A 244 8.36 -36.73 0.56
C LEU A 244 7.91 -35.94 -0.68
N LEU A 245 8.79 -35.09 -1.20
CA LEU A 245 8.65 -34.51 -2.53
C LEU A 245 9.47 -35.34 -3.52
N ASP A 246 8.81 -35.83 -4.56
CA ASP A 246 9.45 -36.24 -5.81
C ASP A 246 9.50 -35.02 -6.73
N VAL A 247 10.68 -34.47 -6.99
CA VAL A 247 10.90 -33.27 -7.79
C VAL A 247 11.70 -33.62 -9.04
N ASN A 248 11.11 -33.47 -10.21
CA ASN A 248 11.77 -33.66 -11.49
C ASN A 248 12.13 -32.27 -12.01
N VAL A 249 13.42 -32.00 -12.18
CA VAL A 249 13.95 -30.69 -12.57
C VAL A 249 14.83 -30.83 -13.80
N THR A 250 14.66 -29.92 -14.76
CA THR A 250 15.60 -29.70 -15.85
C THR A 250 16.28 -28.35 -15.68
N VAL A 251 17.58 -28.31 -15.91
CA VAL A 251 18.42 -27.12 -15.76
C VAL A 251 19.13 -26.79 -17.08
N ALA A 252 19.53 -25.54 -17.26
CA ALA A 252 20.19 -25.07 -18.47
C ALA A 252 21.59 -25.68 -18.62
N ASP A 253 22.33 -25.81 -17.52
CA ASP A 253 23.64 -26.46 -17.48
C ASP A 253 23.53 -27.98 -17.68
N LYS A 254 23.89 -28.44 -18.88
CA LYS A 254 23.78 -29.86 -19.24
C LYS A 254 24.91 -30.73 -18.66
N GLU A 255 25.98 -30.12 -18.18
CA GLU A 255 27.12 -30.80 -17.55
C GLU A 255 26.95 -30.93 -16.03
N ALA A 256 25.96 -30.24 -15.45
CA ALA A 256 25.65 -30.37 -14.03
C ALA A 256 25.41 -31.84 -13.65
N THR A 257 25.83 -32.20 -12.43
CA THR A 257 25.64 -33.53 -11.86
C THR A 257 24.79 -33.50 -10.59
N LEU A 258 24.29 -34.66 -10.17
CA LEU A 258 23.56 -34.77 -8.91
C LEU A 258 24.47 -34.49 -7.71
N GLU A 259 25.75 -34.85 -7.84
CA GLU A 259 26.82 -34.52 -6.90
C GLU A 259 27.02 -33.01 -6.77
N ASP A 260 26.98 -32.25 -7.87
CA ASP A 260 27.09 -30.78 -7.81
C ASP A 260 25.92 -30.15 -7.02
N ILE A 261 24.70 -30.69 -7.19
CA ILE A 261 23.53 -30.25 -6.41
C ILE A 261 23.71 -30.59 -4.92
N ALA A 262 24.19 -31.80 -4.61
CA ALA A 262 24.47 -32.21 -3.23
C ALA A 262 25.59 -31.36 -2.60
N ASP A 263 26.60 -30.99 -3.37
CA ASP A 263 27.67 -30.10 -2.98
C ASP A 263 27.14 -28.68 -2.70
N ALA A 264 26.29 -28.15 -3.57
CA ALA A 264 25.64 -26.86 -3.36
C ALA A 264 24.79 -26.86 -2.07
N VAL A 265 24.06 -27.95 -1.80
CA VAL A 265 23.31 -28.15 -0.55
C VAL A 265 24.23 -28.13 0.67
N THR A 266 25.33 -28.87 0.65
CA THR A 266 26.23 -29.02 1.81
C THR A 266 27.11 -27.79 2.06
N LYS A 267 27.43 -27.02 1.01
CA LYS A 267 28.24 -25.79 1.08
C LYS A 267 27.41 -24.55 1.41
N HIS A 268 26.08 -24.61 1.34
CA HIS A 268 25.23 -23.46 1.63
C HIS A 268 25.31 -23.03 3.11
N GLU A 269 25.36 -21.73 3.36
CA GLU A 269 25.41 -21.13 4.71
C GLU A 269 24.24 -21.51 5.66
N LEU A 270 23.15 -22.05 5.10
CA LEU A 270 21.96 -22.46 5.85
C LEU A 270 21.89 -23.99 6.02
N PHE A 271 22.95 -24.73 5.70
CA PHE A 271 23.05 -26.16 6.00
C PHE A 271 22.92 -26.41 7.52
N GLY A 272 22.16 -27.45 7.88
CA GLY A 272 21.77 -27.74 9.27
C GLY A 272 20.63 -26.87 9.81
N LYS A 273 20.18 -25.85 9.06
CA LYS A 273 19.01 -25.03 9.39
C LYS A 273 17.90 -25.22 8.36
N VAL A 274 18.13 -24.81 7.13
CA VAL A 274 17.19 -24.91 6.01
C VAL A 274 17.44 -26.15 5.16
N TYR A 275 18.72 -26.50 4.97
CA TYR A 275 19.14 -27.62 4.14
C TYR A 275 19.76 -28.75 4.96
N HIS A 276 19.57 -29.99 4.52
CA HIS A 276 20.34 -31.13 4.98
C HIS A 276 20.49 -32.15 3.84
N LEU A 277 21.47 -33.04 3.98
CA LEU A 277 21.73 -34.11 3.05
C LEU A 277 21.57 -35.45 3.78
N ASN A 278 20.66 -36.29 3.29
CA ASN A 278 20.60 -37.70 3.67
C ASN A 278 21.38 -38.55 2.66
N ASN A 279 22.34 -39.34 3.16
CA ASN A 279 23.06 -40.36 2.39
C ASN A 279 22.97 -41.76 3.05
N LYS A 280 21.97 -41.94 3.92
CA LYS A 280 21.68 -43.19 4.64
C LYS A 280 20.38 -43.80 4.10
N MET A 281 20.16 -45.08 4.36
CA MET A 281 18.92 -45.79 3.99
C MET A 281 17.82 -45.52 5.04
N LEU A 282 17.39 -44.26 5.15
CA LEU A 282 16.39 -43.82 6.12
C LEU A 282 14.99 -43.78 5.50
N THR A 283 13.97 -43.79 6.35
CA THR A 283 12.55 -43.77 5.97
C THR A 283 11.84 -42.61 6.65
N SER A 284 10.55 -42.39 6.33
CA SER A 284 9.80 -41.21 6.79
C SER A 284 9.85 -40.99 8.30
N VAL A 285 9.79 -42.05 9.11
CA VAL A 285 9.81 -42.00 10.58
C VAL A 285 11.12 -41.43 11.14
N ASP A 286 12.24 -41.64 10.43
CA ASP A 286 13.57 -41.20 10.86
C ASP A 286 13.75 -39.68 10.72
N PHE A 287 12.88 -39.01 9.96
CA PHE A 287 12.87 -37.56 9.75
C PHE A 287 11.89 -36.83 10.67
N MET A 288 11.18 -37.54 11.56
CA MET A 288 10.28 -36.92 12.52
C MET A 288 11.04 -36.05 13.52
N THR A 289 10.43 -34.94 13.92
CA THR A 289 11.01 -34.00 14.90
C THR A 289 12.29 -33.33 14.40
N THR A 290 12.55 -33.36 13.10
CA THR A 290 13.63 -32.56 12.49
C THR A 290 13.22 -31.09 12.42
N VAL A 291 14.19 -30.18 12.48
CA VAL A 291 13.96 -28.72 12.32
C VAL A 291 14.25 -28.22 10.91
N THR A 292 14.75 -29.10 10.04
CA THR A 292 15.16 -28.78 8.69
C THR A 292 14.00 -29.03 7.72
N PRO A 293 13.56 -28.02 6.94
CA PRO A 293 12.44 -28.15 6.03
C PRO A 293 12.81 -28.82 4.71
N THR A 294 14.08 -28.84 4.31
CA THR A 294 14.54 -29.39 3.02
C THR A 294 15.68 -30.37 3.24
N ILE A 295 15.39 -31.67 3.16
CA ILE A 295 16.40 -32.72 3.31
C ILE A 295 16.52 -33.47 1.99
N LEU A 296 17.59 -33.24 1.24
CA LEU A 296 17.87 -33.95 -0.02
C LEU A 296 18.30 -35.38 0.28
N ASP A 297 17.57 -36.36 -0.25
CA ASP A 297 17.95 -37.77 -0.19
C ASP A 297 18.76 -38.16 -1.43
N LEU A 298 20.08 -38.24 -1.26
CA LEU A 298 20.98 -38.49 -2.37
C LEU A 298 20.80 -39.88 -2.98
N LYS A 299 20.53 -40.89 -2.15
CA LYS A 299 20.40 -42.29 -2.61
C LYS A 299 19.05 -42.58 -3.27
N ALA A 300 18.02 -41.82 -2.93
CA ALA A 300 16.72 -41.90 -3.58
C ALA A 300 16.61 -40.99 -4.82
N SER A 301 17.51 -40.02 -4.97
CA SER A 301 17.56 -39.12 -6.12
C SER A 301 18.24 -39.78 -7.33
N LEU A 302 17.89 -39.34 -8.55
CA LEU A 302 18.38 -39.93 -9.80
C LEU A 302 18.90 -38.86 -10.77
N ASN A 303 19.99 -39.16 -11.47
CA ASN A 303 20.35 -38.48 -12.71
C ASN A 303 19.57 -39.12 -13.86
N MET A 304 18.75 -38.34 -14.56
CA MET A 304 17.87 -38.80 -15.64
C MET A 304 18.43 -38.51 -17.04
N GLY A 305 19.58 -37.83 -17.13
CA GLY A 305 20.23 -37.41 -18.37
C GLY A 305 20.88 -36.03 -18.23
N PRO A 306 21.52 -35.51 -19.30
CA PRO A 306 22.19 -34.21 -19.28
C PRO A 306 21.26 -33.09 -18.79
N GLY A 307 21.62 -32.46 -17.67
CA GLY A 307 20.83 -31.39 -17.03
C GLY A 307 19.43 -31.80 -16.53
N ALA A 308 19.14 -33.09 -16.32
CA ALA A 308 17.84 -33.58 -15.88
C ALA A 308 17.95 -34.46 -14.63
N PHE A 309 17.29 -34.07 -13.54
CA PHE A 309 17.40 -34.75 -12.24
C PHE A 309 16.04 -35.04 -11.61
N LYS A 310 15.95 -36.16 -10.89
CA LYS A 310 14.90 -36.42 -9.91
C LYS A 310 15.50 -36.21 -8.52
N LEU A 311 15.03 -35.21 -7.80
CA LEU A 311 15.42 -34.90 -6.43
C LEU A 311 14.32 -35.38 -5.48
N MET A 312 14.71 -36.20 -4.49
CA MET A 312 13.82 -36.69 -3.46
C MET A 312 14.05 -35.89 -2.17
N LEU A 313 13.03 -35.16 -1.69
CA LEU A 313 13.17 -34.27 -0.55
C LEU A 313 12.27 -34.68 0.62
N TRP A 314 12.87 -35.04 1.75
CA TRP A 314 12.14 -35.32 2.99
C TRP A 314 11.87 -34.03 3.78
N TYR A 315 10.70 -33.98 4.41
CA TYR A 315 10.36 -32.91 5.37
C TYR A 315 9.31 -33.37 6.38
N ASP A 316 9.45 -32.92 7.62
CA ASP A 316 8.44 -33.03 8.66
C ASP A 316 7.29 -32.01 8.43
N ASN A 317 6.02 -32.43 8.53
CA ASN A 317 4.90 -31.53 8.24
C ASN A 317 4.54 -30.60 9.39
N GLU A 318 5.04 -30.89 10.59
CA GLU A 318 4.64 -30.23 11.83
C GLU A 318 5.84 -29.60 12.53
N TRP A 319 6.85 -30.37 12.92
CA TRP A 319 7.96 -29.88 13.72
C TRP A 319 8.90 -29.01 12.89
N SER A 320 9.34 -29.48 11.71
CA SER A 320 10.21 -28.67 10.85
C SER A 320 9.46 -27.46 10.29
N TYR A 321 8.18 -27.62 9.96
CA TYR A 321 7.34 -26.51 9.51
C TYR A 321 7.14 -25.45 10.60
N SER A 322 6.85 -25.87 11.83
CA SER A 322 6.76 -24.97 12.99
C SER A 322 8.06 -24.20 13.21
N ALA A 323 9.21 -24.87 13.07
CA ALA A 323 10.51 -24.21 13.11
C ALA A 323 10.65 -23.12 12.02
N GLN A 324 10.04 -23.29 10.85
CA GLN A 324 10.04 -22.25 9.81
C GLN A 324 9.16 -21.06 10.18
N CYS A 325 7.96 -21.29 10.73
CA CYS A 325 7.11 -20.22 11.26
C CYS A 325 7.86 -19.40 12.33
N LEU A 326 8.57 -20.08 13.24
CA LEU A 326 9.40 -19.47 14.28
C LEU A 326 10.56 -18.65 13.70
N ARG A 327 11.22 -19.14 12.65
CA ARG A 327 12.30 -18.42 11.97
C ARG A 327 11.82 -17.17 11.25
N VAL A 328 10.65 -17.23 10.59
CA VAL A 328 10.01 -16.05 10.00
C VAL A 328 9.70 -15.02 11.09
N MET A 329 9.05 -15.44 12.19
CA MET A 329 8.76 -14.55 13.32
C MET A 329 10.03 -13.93 13.93
N SER A 330 11.08 -14.73 14.13
CA SER A 330 12.37 -14.23 14.65
C SER A 330 13.06 -13.28 13.69
N HIS A 331 12.97 -13.52 12.38
CA HIS A 331 13.47 -12.58 11.37
C HIS A 331 12.68 -11.27 11.43
N MET A 332 11.34 -11.33 11.44
CA MET A 332 10.48 -10.16 11.57
C MET A 332 10.82 -9.36 12.83
N PHE A 333 10.94 -10.02 13.97
CA PHE A 333 11.29 -9.37 15.23
C PHE A 333 12.64 -8.67 15.16
N LYS A 334 13.67 -9.32 14.60
CA LYS A 334 14.99 -8.70 14.41
C LYS A 334 14.92 -7.49 13.49
N THR A 335 14.21 -7.59 12.36
CA THR A 335 14.04 -6.50 11.40
C THR A 335 13.27 -5.34 12.02
N ASN A 336 12.17 -5.62 12.72
CA ASN A 336 11.35 -4.61 13.40
C ASN A 336 12.09 -3.97 14.59
N ALA A 337 12.87 -4.75 15.35
CA ALA A 337 13.71 -4.23 16.41
C ALA A 337 14.88 -3.41 15.88
N ALA A 338 15.48 -3.78 14.74
CA ALA A 338 16.50 -3.00 14.07
C ALA A 338 15.93 -1.68 13.55
N ALA A 339 14.74 -1.69 12.95
CA ALA A 339 14.02 -0.47 12.56
C ALA A 339 13.71 0.41 13.79
N LYS A 340 13.15 -0.16 14.86
CA LYS A 340 12.90 0.56 16.13
C LYS A 340 14.19 1.10 16.76
N ARG A 341 15.31 0.36 16.70
CA ARG A 341 16.63 0.81 17.19
C ARG A 341 17.27 1.86 16.29
N ALA A 342 17.07 1.80 14.98
CA ALA A 342 17.47 2.89 14.08
C ALA A 342 16.67 4.16 14.38
N LEU A 343 15.41 4.01 14.85
CA LEU A 343 14.55 5.11 15.29
C LEU A 343 14.91 5.64 16.72
N THR A 344 15.32 4.78 17.66
CA THR A 344 15.63 5.18 19.07
C THR A 344 17.11 5.35 19.39
N GLY A 345 17.99 4.76 18.59
CA GLY A 345 19.43 4.77 18.73
C GLY A 345 20.00 6.08 18.19
N ARG A 346 20.12 7.06 19.08
CA ARG A 346 21.15 8.10 18.94
C ARG A 346 22.51 7.41 18.83
N VAL A 347 22.98 7.18 17.61
CA VAL A 347 24.37 7.51 17.33
C VAL A 347 24.45 8.98 17.64
N SER A 348 25.13 9.34 18.73
CA SER A 348 25.74 10.66 18.84
C SER A 348 26.57 10.80 17.57
N PRO A 349 26.13 11.58 16.57
CA PRO A 349 27.06 11.90 15.53
C PRO A 349 28.12 12.72 16.27
N LYS A 350 29.40 12.40 16.08
CA LYS A 350 30.33 13.50 15.90
C LYS A 350 29.83 14.26 14.67
N MET A 351 28.78 15.04 14.87
CA MET A 351 28.31 16.05 13.96
C MET A 351 29.39 17.10 14.12
N SER A 352 30.24 17.20 13.11
CA SER A 352 30.69 18.51 12.67
C SER A 352 29.49 19.48 12.74
N PRO A 353 29.66 20.72 13.19
CA PRO A 353 28.57 21.66 13.33
C PRO A 353 27.75 21.71 12.05
N ALA A 354 26.44 21.83 12.24
CA ALA A 354 25.45 22.04 11.20
C ALA A 354 26.03 22.86 10.03
N SER A 355 25.99 22.25 8.86
CA SER A 355 26.15 22.85 7.55
C SER A 355 25.39 21.88 6.64
N SER A 356 24.21 22.17 6.11
CA SER A 356 23.57 23.45 5.84
C SER A 356 22.06 23.26 5.88
N TYR A 357 21.43 23.58 7.03
CA TYR A 357 20.10 24.19 6.94
C TYR A 357 20.31 25.55 6.27
N VAL A 358 19.44 25.91 5.34
CA VAL A 358 19.42 27.26 4.74
C VAL A 358 19.62 28.28 5.86
N ASP A 359 20.60 29.15 5.69
CA ASP A 359 20.97 30.18 6.66
C ASP A 359 19.70 30.89 7.19
N LEU A 360 19.37 30.60 8.46
CA LEU A 360 18.20 31.16 9.14
C LEU A 360 18.26 32.69 9.23
N ALA A 361 19.44 33.31 9.04
CA ALA A 361 19.60 34.75 9.02
C ALA A 361 19.07 35.40 7.72
N ALA A 362 18.95 34.65 6.62
CA ALA A 362 18.46 35.14 5.33
C ALA A 362 17.00 34.73 5.03
N TYR A 363 16.43 33.80 5.81
CA TYR A 363 15.07 33.30 5.58
C TYR A 363 14.01 34.28 6.12
N LYS A 364 13.42 35.09 5.23
CA LYS A 364 12.14 35.75 5.51
C LYS A 364 11.05 34.68 5.54
N GLN A 365 10.20 34.69 6.57
CA GLN A 365 9.06 33.77 6.61
C GLN A 365 8.21 33.91 5.34
N PRO A 366 7.66 32.80 4.78
CA PRO A 366 6.80 32.86 3.61
C PRO A 366 5.62 33.77 3.89
N ARG A 367 5.24 34.57 2.91
CA ARG A 367 4.00 35.35 2.98
C ARG A 367 2.82 34.38 3.07
N ALA A 368 2.05 34.46 4.15
CA ALA A 368 0.75 33.80 4.20
C ALA A 368 -0.20 34.53 3.24
N CYS A 369 -0.94 33.78 2.43
CA CYS A 369 -2.11 34.31 1.75
C CYS A 369 -3.25 34.31 2.76
N ASP A 370 -3.57 35.48 3.29
CA ASP A 370 -4.68 35.66 4.19
C ASP A 370 -5.85 36.21 3.37
N LEU A 371 -6.84 35.34 3.13
CA LEU A 371 -8.07 35.71 2.43
C LEU A 371 -8.94 36.59 3.32
N ASP A 372 -9.58 37.61 2.75
CA ASP A 372 -10.58 38.43 3.42
C ASP A 372 -11.76 37.55 3.85
N PRO A 373 -12.02 37.38 5.16
CA PRO A 373 -13.12 36.57 5.63
C PRO A 373 -14.50 37.10 5.22
N GLU A 374 -14.64 38.41 4.94
CA GLU A 374 -15.89 39.02 4.48
C GLU A 374 -16.28 38.56 3.06
N LEU A 375 -15.29 38.15 2.27
CA LEU A 375 -15.48 37.57 0.94
C LEU A 375 -15.70 36.05 0.97
N SER A 376 -15.57 35.40 2.12
CA SER A 376 -15.88 33.96 2.26
C SER A 376 -17.37 33.72 2.05
N LEU A 377 -17.69 32.64 1.35
CA LEU A 377 -19.08 32.17 1.21
C LEU A 377 -19.78 31.92 2.57
N LYS A 378 -19.03 31.76 3.67
CA LYS A 378 -19.59 31.72 5.04
C LYS A 378 -20.27 33.03 5.47
N LYS A 379 -19.87 34.16 4.89
CA LYS A 379 -20.36 35.51 5.23
C LYS A 379 -21.11 36.19 4.08
N VAL A 380 -20.76 35.89 2.83
CA VAL A 380 -21.45 36.44 1.67
C VAL A 380 -22.90 35.95 1.64
N ASN A 381 -23.83 36.90 1.71
CA ASN A 381 -25.27 36.61 1.60
C ASN A 381 -25.70 36.48 0.14
N VAL A 382 -26.12 35.29 -0.25
CA VAL A 382 -26.65 35.00 -1.59
C VAL A 382 -28.18 34.81 -1.62
N GLY A 383 -28.86 34.95 -0.48
CA GLY A 383 -30.31 34.84 -0.40
C GLY A 383 -31.03 35.89 -1.24
N GLY A 384 -32.02 35.45 -2.04
CA GLY A 384 -32.73 36.30 -3.00
C GLY A 384 -31.86 36.88 -4.12
N LYS A 385 -30.64 36.38 -4.32
CA LYS A 385 -29.73 36.85 -5.39
C LYS A 385 -29.79 35.96 -6.63
N ASN A 386 -29.41 36.54 -7.76
CA ASN A 386 -29.08 35.80 -8.97
C ASN A 386 -27.58 35.53 -8.94
N VAL A 387 -27.20 34.31 -8.57
CA VAL A 387 -25.80 33.94 -8.33
C VAL A 387 -25.15 33.43 -9.60
N VAL A 388 -23.93 33.85 -9.88
CA VAL A 388 -23.04 33.29 -10.90
C VAL A 388 -21.88 32.63 -10.17
N ALA A 389 -21.70 31.33 -10.34
CA ALA A 389 -20.75 30.54 -9.57
C ALA A 389 -19.73 29.83 -10.45
N ARG A 390 -18.44 30.15 -10.32
CA ARG A 390 -17.36 29.63 -11.15
C ARG A 390 -16.68 28.42 -10.50
N PHE A 391 -16.72 27.26 -11.16
CA PHE A 391 -16.16 25.99 -10.66
C PHE A 391 -15.17 25.32 -11.63
N ASP A 392 -14.27 24.47 -11.11
CA ASP A 392 -13.36 23.68 -11.94
C ASP A 392 -13.93 22.29 -12.28
N PHE A 393 -14.91 22.20 -13.19
CA PHE A 393 -15.47 20.91 -13.64
C PHE A 393 -14.70 20.26 -14.79
N ASN A 394 -13.42 20.57 -14.95
CA ASN A 394 -12.60 19.94 -15.99
C ASN A 394 -12.18 18.52 -15.55
N VAL A 395 -13.11 17.57 -15.65
CA VAL A 395 -12.98 16.16 -15.26
C VAL A 395 -12.29 15.31 -16.35
N PRO A 396 -11.63 14.19 -16.00
CA PRO A 396 -11.13 13.24 -16.98
C PRO A 396 -12.29 12.49 -17.67
N VAL A 397 -12.25 12.44 -19.00
CA VAL A 397 -13.24 11.74 -19.83
C VAL A 397 -12.50 10.81 -20.78
N ASP A 398 -12.90 9.54 -20.83
CA ASP A 398 -12.45 8.57 -21.82
C ASP A 398 -13.64 8.05 -22.63
N ASN A 399 -13.54 8.12 -23.96
CA ASN A 399 -14.60 7.69 -24.87
C ASN A 399 -16.02 8.23 -24.55
N GLY A 400 -16.10 9.45 -24.01
CA GLY A 400 -17.36 10.10 -23.63
C GLY A 400 -17.90 9.72 -22.24
N ILE A 401 -17.18 8.88 -21.50
CA ILE A 401 -17.51 8.47 -20.13
C ILE A 401 -16.63 9.26 -19.15
N VAL A 402 -17.26 9.86 -18.14
CA VAL A 402 -16.53 10.50 -17.03
C VAL A 402 -15.86 9.42 -16.20
N MET A 403 -14.53 9.45 -16.15
CA MET A 403 -13.73 8.44 -15.44
C MET A 403 -13.69 8.69 -13.93
N ASP A 404 -13.79 9.96 -13.53
CA ASP A 404 -13.80 10.41 -12.15
C ASP A 404 -14.53 11.76 -12.06
N ASP A 405 -15.43 11.90 -11.10
CA ASP A 405 -16.23 13.11 -10.84
C ASP A 405 -15.76 13.90 -9.61
N PHE A 406 -14.58 13.57 -9.05
CA PHE A 406 -13.99 14.22 -7.87
C PHE A 406 -14.09 15.75 -7.88
N ARG A 407 -13.76 16.40 -9.00
CA ARG A 407 -13.81 17.86 -9.11
C ARG A 407 -15.21 18.45 -9.04
N VAL A 408 -16.23 17.69 -9.47
CA VAL A 408 -17.64 18.08 -9.34
C VAL A 408 -18.08 17.91 -7.89
N ARG A 409 -17.70 16.79 -7.24
CA ARG A 409 -17.98 16.54 -5.83
C ARG A 409 -17.35 17.58 -4.90
N ALA A 410 -16.12 18.00 -5.19
CA ALA A 410 -15.40 19.03 -4.43
C ALA A 410 -16.11 20.39 -4.40
N ALA A 411 -16.97 20.69 -5.38
CA ALA A 411 -17.75 21.92 -5.44
C ALA A 411 -19.10 21.84 -4.70
N LEU A 412 -19.60 20.63 -4.41
CA LEU A 412 -20.91 20.43 -3.80
C LEU A 412 -21.09 21.16 -2.46
N PRO A 413 -20.10 21.22 -1.55
CA PRO A 413 -20.24 21.98 -0.31
C PRO A 413 -20.60 23.46 -0.56
N SER A 414 -19.95 24.11 -1.51
CA SER A 414 -20.24 25.51 -1.87
C SER A 414 -21.60 25.65 -2.56
N ILE A 415 -21.95 24.73 -3.48
CA ILE A 415 -23.26 24.77 -4.17
C ILE A 415 -24.40 24.58 -3.19
N ASN A 416 -24.31 23.58 -2.32
CA ASN A 416 -25.34 23.28 -1.31
C ASN A 416 -25.47 24.41 -0.30
N HIS A 417 -24.36 25.03 0.11
CA HIS A 417 -24.40 26.18 1.00
C HIS A 417 -25.10 27.38 0.37
N MET A 418 -24.81 27.68 -0.91
CA MET A 418 -25.54 28.72 -1.63
C MET A 418 -27.03 28.41 -1.73
N LEU A 419 -27.40 27.18 -2.11
CA LEU A 419 -28.80 26.76 -2.22
C LEU A 419 -29.56 26.88 -0.90
N ALA A 420 -28.91 26.58 0.24
CA ALA A 420 -29.50 26.67 1.57
C ALA A 420 -29.88 28.10 1.98
N GLN A 421 -29.30 29.13 1.33
CA GLN A 421 -29.65 30.53 1.58
C GLN A 421 -30.86 31.02 0.76
N ASN A 422 -31.51 30.15 -0.03
CA ASN A 422 -32.63 30.48 -0.91
C ASN A 422 -32.31 31.61 -1.93
N PRO A 423 -31.30 31.45 -2.81
CA PRO A 423 -31.08 32.36 -3.93
C PRO A 423 -32.26 32.25 -4.91
N ASN A 424 -32.43 33.25 -5.77
CA ASN A 424 -33.37 33.12 -6.90
C ASN A 424 -32.85 32.01 -7.84
N ARG A 425 -31.59 32.12 -8.26
CA ARG A 425 -30.95 31.12 -9.12
C ARG A 425 -29.44 31.06 -8.91
N ILE A 426 -28.84 29.97 -9.40
CA ILE A 426 -27.40 29.77 -9.50
C ILE A 426 -27.05 29.38 -10.94
N VAL A 427 -26.24 30.20 -11.61
CA VAL A 427 -25.64 29.91 -12.91
C VAL A 427 -24.24 29.34 -12.69
N LEU A 428 -24.10 28.03 -12.86
CA LEU A 428 -22.84 27.30 -12.77
C LEU A 428 -22.01 27.58 -14.04
N VAL A 429 -20.82 28.14 -13.85
CA VAL A 429 -19.87 28.46 -14.92
C VAL A 429 -18.67 27.53 -14.80
N CYS A 430 -18.41 26.73 -15.82
CA CYS A 430 -17.29 25.81 -15.86
C CYS A 430 -16.51 25.91 -17.19
N HIS A 431 -15.41 25.17 -17.27
CA HIS A 431 -14.68 24.97 -18.51
C HIS A 431 -14.35 23.49 -18.69
N PHE A 432 -14.20 23.07 -19.94
CA PHE A 432 -13.75 21.72 -20.27
C PHE A 432 -12.78 21.74 -21.45
N GLY A 433 -11.66 21.05 -21.32
CA GLY A 433 -10.62 20.99 -22.33
C GLY A 433 -9.99 22.33 -22.71
N ARG A 434 -9.41 22.38 -23.91
CA ARG A 434 -8.77 23.57 -24.51
C ARG A 434 -9.34 23.79 -25.92
N PRO A 435 -10.61 24.20 -26.04
CA PRO A 435 -11.27 24.30 -27.33
C PRO A 435 -10.64 25.40 -28.20
N LYS A 436 -10.69 25.21 -29.51
CA LYS A 436 -10.45 26.27 -30.51
C LYS A 436 -11.82 26.76 -31.02
N GLY A 437 -12.35 27.81 -30.40
CA GLY A 437 -13.71 28.28 -30.67
C GLY A 437 -14.78 27.37 -30.03
N ALA A 438 -15.97 27.31 -30.62
CA ALA A 438 -17.07 26.49 -30.12
C ALA A 438 -16.98 25.02 -30.60
N ASP A 439 -15.92 24.32 -30.21
CA ASP A 439 -15.73 22.90 -30.52
C ASP A 439 -16.71 22.04 -29.70
N LYS A 440 -17.65 21.39 -30.39
CA LYS A 440 -18.66 20.52 -29.78
C LYS A 440 -18.06 19.39 -28.92
N LYS A 441 -16.83 18.95 -29.21
CA LYS A 441 -16.15 17.93 -28.39
C LYS A 441 -15.82 18.41 -26.98
N CYS A 442 -15.76 19.73 -26.80
CA CYS A 442 -15.48 20.37 -25.52
C CYS A 442 -16.75 20.98 -24.88
N THR A 443 -17.96 20.57 -25.31
CA THR A 443 -19.19 21.00 -24.60
C THR A 443 -19.18 20.52 -23.16
N VAL A 444 -19.86 21.24 -22.26
CA VAL A 444 -20.07 20.82 -20.86
C VAL A 444 -21.47 20.26 -20.61
N GLU A 445 -22.30 20.13 -21.65
CA GLU A 445 -23.67 19.60 -21.54
C GLU A 445 -23.71 18.20 -20.89
N PHE A 446 -22.70 17.37 -21.15
CA PHE A 446 -22.58 16.03 -20.57
C PHE A 446 -22.53 16.01 -19.03
N LEU A 447 -22.20 17.14 -18.38
CA LEU A 447 -22.17 17.26 -16.93
C LEU A 447 -23.57 17.45 -16.33
N VAL A 448 -24.58 17.86 -17.10
CA VAL A 448 -25.95 18.07 -16.62
C VAL A 448 -26.50 16.87 -15.86
N PRO A 449 -26.52 15.64 -16.41
CA PRO A 449 -27.02 14.47 -15.68
C PRO A 449 -26.22 14.16 -14.41
N ILE A 450 -24.91 14.43 -14.41
CA ILE A 450 -24.03 14.18 -13.26
C ILE A 450 -24.34 15.16 -12.13
N ILE A 451 -24.36 16.46 -12.44
CA ILE A 451 -24.65 17.52 -11.46
C ILE A 451 -26.09 17.36 -10.93
N LYS A 452 -27.05 17.06 -11.81
CA LYS A 452 -28.45 16.78 -11.42
C LYS A 452 -28.54 15.63 -10.43
N SER A 453 -27.84 14.53 -10.70
CA SER A 453 -27.79 13.37 -9.81
C SER A 453 -27.19 13.71 -8.45
N LEU A 454 -26.06 14.43 -8.43
CA LEU A 454 -25.35 14.79 -7.21
C LEU A 454 -26.09 15.82 -6.35
N LEU A 455 -26.81 16.76 -6.97
CA LEU A 455 -27.58 17.78 -6.25
C LEU A 455 -28.99 17.32 -5.87
N GLY A 456 -29.54 16.30 -6.53
CA GLY A 456 -30.96 15.93 -6.40
C GLY A 456 -31.90 17.04 -6.88
N LYS A 457 -31.45 17.92 -7.78
CA LYS A 457 -32.22 19.07 -8.28
C LYS A 457 -32.08 19.19 -9.81
N GLU A 458 -33.12 19.66 -10.47
CA GLU A 458 -33.07 19.91 -11.92
C GLU A 458 -32.00 20.95 -12.26
N VAL A 459 -31.23 20.65 -13.31
CA VAL A 459 -30.17 21.53 -13.83
C VAL A 459 -30.49 21.83 -15.29
N THR A 460 -30.73 23.10 -15.60
CA THR A 460 -31.07 23.53 -16.97
C THR A 460 -29.82 23.99 -17.72
N PHE A 461 -29.58 23.42 -18.90
CA PHE A 461 -28.42 23.79 -19.73
C PHE A 461 -28.66 25.09 -20.51
N LEU A 462 -27.65 25.96 -20.57
CA LEU A 462 -27.65 27.23 -21.30
C LEU A 462 -26.67 27.15 -22.49
N PRO A 463 -27.13 26.74 -23.69
CA PRO A 463 -26.25 26.37 -24.82
C PRO A 463 -25.58 27.57 -25.52
N HIS A 464 -26.02 28.79 -25.24
CA HIS A 464 -25.50 30.00 -25.91
C HIS A 464 -24.36 30.69 -25.14
N GLY A 465 -23.84 30.08 -24.08
CA GLY A 465 -22.74 30.62 -23.28
C GLY A 465 -23.03 32.03 -22.76
N VAL A 466 -22.00 32.86 -22.62
CA VAL A 466 -22.14 34.28 -22.27
C VAL A 466 -22.58 35.08 -23.51
N SER A 467 -23.88 35.31 -23.65
CA SER A 467 -24.46 36.02 -24.79
C SER A 467 -25.72 36.78 -24.42
N SER A 468 -26.13 37.74 -25.26
CA SER A 468 -27.41 38.45 -25.09
C SER A 468 -28.61 37.50 -25.05
N LYS A 469 -28.61 36.43 -25.85
CA LYS A 469 -29.67 35.41 -25.85
C LYS A 469 -29.81 34.72 -24.49
N THR A 470 -28.70 34.42 -23.84
CA THR A 470 -28.70 33.84 -22.50
C THR A 470 -29.24 34.82 -21.47
N ILE A 471 -28.89 36.10 -21.58
CA ILE A 471 -29.40 37.16 -20.69
C ILE A 471 -30.90 37.34 -20.86
N ASP A 472 -31.39 37.41 -22.10
CA ASP A 472 -32.82 37.56 -22.39
C ASP A 472 -33.61 36.35 -21.85
N PHE A 473 -33.11 35.12 -22.06
CA PHE A 473 -33.69 33.91 -21.47
C PHE A 473 -33.77 33.97 -19.94
N LEU A 474 -32.70 34.42 -19.26
CA LEU A 474 -32.70 34.53 -17.81
C LEU A 474 -33.65 35.63 -17.31
N LYS A 475 -33.81 36.73 -18.05
CA LYS A 475 -34.78 37.78 -17.73
C LYS A 475 -36.22 37.28 -17.83
N ASP A 476 -36.55 36.54 -18.88
CA ASP A 476 -37.88 35.93 -19.06
C ASP A 476 -38.22 34.94 -17.94
N ARG A 477 -37.20 34.44 -17.23
CA ARG A 477 -37.31 33.51 -16.10
C ARG A 477 -37.33 34.18 -14.73
N GLU A 478 -37.16 35.50 -14.61
CA GLU A 478 -37.03 36.19 -13.31
C GLU A 478 -38.13 35.84 -12.31
N ALA A 479 -39.41 35.93 -12.71
CA ALA A 479 -40.54 35.63 -11.84
C ALA A 479 -40.63 34.14 -11.46
N ALA A 480 -40.20 33.23 -12.34
CA ALA A 480 -40.21 31.79 -12.07
C ALA A 480 -39.04 31.37 -11.16
N ASP A 481 -37.93 32.10 -11.22
CA ASP A 481 -36.73 31.78 -10.49
C ASP A 481 -36.73 32.39 -9.07
N GLU A 482 -37.50 33.44 -8.81
CA GLU A 482 -37.57 34.12 -7.50
C GLU A 482 -37.75 33.13 -6.32
N GLY A 483 -36.76 33.10 -5.40
CA GLY A 483 -36.73 32.20 -4.24
C GLY A 483 -36.67 30.69 -4.54
N SER A 484 -36.64 30.27 -5.82
CA SER A 484 -36.71 28.86 -6.22
C SER A 484 -35.39 28.10 -6.04
N GLY A 485 -34.27 28.83 -6.01
CA GLY A 485 -32.92 28.29 -6.12
C GLY A 485 -32.69 27.52 -7.42
N ALA A 486 -33.26 27.98 -8.55
CA ALA A 486 -33.09 27.33 -9.85
C ALA A 486 -31.60 27.18 -10.21
N VAL A 487 -31.22 26.04 -10.81
CA VAL A 487 -29.82 25.76 -11.15
C VAL A 487 -29.67 25.68 -12.67
N TYR A 488 -28.71 26.45 -13.19
CA TYR A 488 -28.37 26.50 -14.61
C TYR A 488 -26.91 26.09 -14.82
N LEU A 489 -26.62 25.34 -15.88
CA LEU A 489 -25.26 25.09 -16.33
C LEU A 489 -24.98 25.89 -17.60
N LEU A 490 -24.04 26.82 -17.52
CA LEU A 490 -23.58 27.59 -18.68
C LEU A 490 -22.67 26.73 -19.56
N GLU A 491 -22.85 26.81 -20.88
CA GLU A 491 -21.90 26.24 -21.83
C GLU A 491 -20.46 26.75 -21.59
N ASN A 492 -19.49 25.94 -21.99
CA ASN A 492 -18.07 26.09 -21.76
C ASN A 492 -17.58 27.54 -21.96
N ILE A 493 -17.16 28.17 -20.88
CA ILE A 493 -16.71 29.57 -20.89
C ILE A 493 -15.53 29.81 -21.84
N ARG A 494 -14.72 28.78 -22.13
CA ARG A 494 -13.59 28.85 -23.07
C ARG A 494 -14.00 28.87 -24.54
N PHE A 495 -15.27 28.69 -24.88
CA PHE A 495 -15.76 28.95 -26.23
C PHE A 495 -15.70 30.43 -26.59
N HIS A 496 -15.67 31.31 -25.58
CA HIS A 496 -15.48 32.74 -25.77
C HIS A 496 -13.99 33.07 -25.73
N GLU A 497 -13.42 33.57 -26.84
CA GLU A 497 -12.01 33.92 -26.90
C GLU A 497 -11.58 34.92 -25.80
N GLY A 498 -12.48 35.85 -25.45
CA GLY A 498 -12.29 36.85 -24.40
C GLY A 498 -12.17 36.28 -22.98
N GLU A 499 -12.50 35.01 -22.74
CA GLU A 499 -12.21 34.35 -21.46
C GLU A 499 -10.70 34.22 -21.24
N THR A 500 -9.97 33.75 -22.26
CA THR A 500 -8.52 33.51 -22.18
C THR A 500 -7.70 34.75 -22.58
N LYS A 501 -8.24 35.57 -23.49
CA LYS A 501 -7.66 36.87 -23.89
C LYS A 501 -8.40 38.01 -23.18
N TYR A 502 -8.45 37.93 -21.87
CA TYR A 502 -9.23 38.85 -21.05
C TYR A 502 -8.76 40.30 -21.18
N LYS A 503 -9.75 41.18 -21.38
CA LYS A 503 -9.61 42.64 -21.33
C LYS A 503 -10.76 43.20 -20.48
N ALA A 504 -10.42 43.96 -19.44
CA ALA A 504 -11.39 44.63 -18.58
C ALA A 504 -12.33 45.53 -19.41
N GLY A 505 -13.61 45.54 -19.07
CA GLY A 505 -14.63 46.33 -19.77
C GLY A 505 -14.97 45.85 -21.19
N SER A 506 -14.47 44.69 -21.63
CA SER A 506 -14.88 44.09 -22.90
C SER A 506 -16.37 43.74 -22.91
N LYS A 507 -16.97 43.67 -24.11
CA LYS A 507 -18.37 43.27 -24.29
C LYS A 507 -18.71 41.95 -23.58
N LEU A 508 -17.78 40.99 -23.59
CA LEU A 508 -17.94 39.71 -22.91
C LEU A 508 -17.99 39.89 -21.38
N SER A 509 -17.09 40.70 -20.80
CA SER A 509 -17.08 41.00 -19.36
C SER A 509 -18.40 41.66 -18.94
N THR A 510 -18.91 42.64 -19.68
CA THR A 510 -20.20 43.28 -19.39
C THR A 510 -21.36 42.27 -19.42
N LEU A 511 -21.37 41.37 -20.40
CA LEU A 511 -22.39 40.32 -20.48
C LEU A 511 -22.26 39.31 -19.34
N TYR A 512 -21.03 38.92 -18.97
CA TYR A 512 -20.77 38.00 -17.87
C TYR A 512 -21.28 38.56 -16.54
N LYS A 513 -20.99 39.82 -16.24
CA LYS A 513 -21.53 40.51 -15.05
C LYS A 513 -23.05 40.57 -15.04
N SER A 514 -23.67 40.68 -16.22
CA SER A 514 -25.13 40.77 -16.35
C SER A 514 -25.85 39.44 -16.12
N LEU A 515 -25.13 38.31 -16.02
CA LEU A 515 -25.74 37.00 -15.72
C LEU A 515 -26.35 36.94 -14.31
N GLY A 516 -25.90 37.80 -13.38
CA GLY A 516 -26.38 37.82 -12.02
C GLY A 516 -25.82 38.98 -11.19
N ASN A 517 -26.38 39.18 -10.00
CA ASN A 517 -26.03 40.27 -9.10
C ASN A 517 -25.15 39.83 -7.91
N SER A 518 -24.74 38.55 -7.88
CA SER A 518 -23.76 38.00 -6.93
C SER A 518 -22.86 37.02 -7.69
N HIS A 519 -21.55 37.10 -7.49
CA HIS A 519 -20.56 36.31 -8.23
C HIS A 519 -19.60 35.63 -7.25
N VAL A 520 -19.56 34.31 -7.28
CA VAL A 520 -18.73 33.50 -6.38
C VAL A 520 -17.79 32.65 -7.22
N ALA A 521 -16.51 32.58 -6.88
CA ALA A 521 -15.61 31.62 -7.52
C ALA A 521 -15.14 30.57 -6.52
N ASP A 522 -15.16 29.31 -6.94
CA ASP A 522 -14.66 28.19 -6.16
C ASP A 522 -13.93 27.20 -7.07
N CYS A 523 -12.87 27.71 -7.71
CA CYS A 523 -12.13 27.01 -8.76
C CYS A 523 -10.63 27.20 -8.55
N PHE A 524 -10.11 26.74 -7.42
CA PHE A 524 -8.69 26.88 -7.06
C PHE A 524 -7.74 26.41 -8.18
N GLY A 525 -8.05 25.30 -8.86
CA GLY A 525 -7.28 24.83 -10.02
C GLY A 525 -7.10 25.83 -11.16
N CYS A 526 -7.89 26.92 -11.21
CA CYS A 526 -7.82 27.98 -12.21
C CYS A 526 -7.28 29.33 -11.70
N VAL A 527 -7.01 29.51 -10.40
CA VAL A 527 -6.68 30.85 -9.85
C VAL A 527 -5.38 31.43 -10.42
N HIS A 528 -4.45 30.59 -10.89
CA HIS A 528 -3.23 31.01 -11.58
C HIS A 528 -3.43 31.62 -12.97
N ARG A 529 -4.67 31.67 -13.46
CA ARG A 529 -5.01 32.19 -14.77
C ARG A 529 -5.55 33.61 -14.66
N ASN A 530 -5.02 34.50 -15.49
CA ASN A 530 -5.61 35.81 -15.71
C ASN A 530 -6.80 35.73 -16.70
N HIS A 531 -7.73 34.82 -16.43
CA HIS A 531 -8.92 34.65 -17.27
C HIS A 531 -10.06 35.51 -16.73
N MET A 532 -10.95 35.94 -17.63
CA MET A 532 -12.07 36.83 -17.28
C MET A 532 -12.87 36.27 -16.11
N SER A 533 -13.38 35.05 -16.22
CA SER A 533 -14.25 34.46 -15.19
C SER A 533 -13.56 34.14 -13.85
N ILE A 534 -12.24 34.36 -13.75
CA ILE A 534 -11.44 34.15 -12.54
C ILE A 534 -11.14 35.47 -11.83
N VAL A 535 -10.81 36.52 -12.59
CA VAL A 535 -10.38 37.81 -12.04
C VAL A 535 -11.48 38.88 -12.05
N GLU A 536 -12.53 38.68 -12.85
CA GLU A 536 -13.57 39.68 -13.05
C GLU A 536 -14.73 39.49 -12.06
N SER A 537 -15.04 40.55 -11.32
CA SER A 537 -16.31 40.74 -10.59
C SER A 537 -16.65 39.68 -9.55
N THR A 538 -15.68 39.19 -8.79
CA THR A 538 -15.94 38.24 -7.72
C THR A 538 -16.37 38.99 -6.45
N THR A 539 -17.58 38.70 -5.97
CA THR A 539 -18.12 39.19 -4.69
C THR A 539 -17.80 38.25 -3.53
N GLY A 540 -17.25 37.07 -3.82
CA GLY A 540 -16.77 36.13 -2.82
C GLY A 540 -16.09 34.90 -3.40
N TYR A 541 -15.51 34.09 -2.51
CA TYR A 541 -14.90 32.80 -2.81
C TYR A 541 -15.57 31.65 -2.05
N GLY A 542 -15.59 30.47 -2.63
CA GLY A 542 -16.16 29.27 -2.03
C GLY A 542 -15.21 28.51 -1.09
N PHE A 543 -15.71 27.39 -0.55
CA PHE A 543 -15.00 26.61 0.45
C PHE A 543 -13.78 25.86 -0.08
N LEU A 544 -13.76 25.48 -1.36
CA LEU A 544 -12.60 24.81 -1.94
C LEU A 544 -11.39 25.74 -2.00
N ILE A 545 -11.57 27.01 -2.38
CA ILE A 545 -10.49 28.02 -2.32
C ILE A 545 -10.00 28.19 -0.88
N GLU A 546 -10.92 28.28 0.08
CA GLU A 546 -10.58 28.44 1.50
C GLU A 546 -9.76 27.26 2.04
N GLU A 547 -10.18 26.02 1.77
CA GLU A 547 -9.48 24.81 2.21
C GLU A 547 -8.14 24.61 1.49
N GLU A 548 -8.03 24.95 0.21
CA GLU A 548 -6.75 24.90 -0.53
C GLU A 548 -5.73 25.89 0.06
N VAL A 549 -6.13 27.15 0.28
CA VAL A 549 -5.25 28.17 0.88
C VAL A 549 -4.87 27.78 2.31
N LYS A 550 -5.80 27.22 3.08
CA LYS A 550 -5.53 26.71 4.44
C LYS A 550 -4.54 25.54 4.43
N ALA A 551 -4.75 24.53 3.59
CA ALA A 551 -3.85 23.37 3.50
C ALA A 551 -2.44 23.79 3.07
N ILE A 552 -2.34 24.70 2.10
CA ILE A 552 -1.04 25.25 1.69
C ILE A 552 -0.45 26.13 2.80
N GLY A 553 -1.27 26.87 3.54
CA GLY A 553 -0.87 27.57 4.74
C GLY A 553 -0.28 26.64 5.81
N GLU A 554 -0.83 25.45 6.02
CA GLU A 554 -0.30 24.43 6.94
C GLU A 554 1.04 23.86 6.46
N LEU A 555 1.24 23.73 5.14
CA LEU A 555 2.53 23.37 4.55
C LEU A 555 3.60 24.46 4.78
N LEU A 556 3.21 25.73 4.67
CA LEU A 556 4.13 26.87 4.76
C LEU A 556 4.42 27.33 6.20
N LYS A 557 3.44 27.22 7.11
CA LYS A 557 3.55 27.64 8.53
C LYS A 557 4.14 26.53 9.39
N THR A 558 5.43 26.28 9.22
CA THR A 558 6.07 25.10 9.84
C THR A 558 6.33 25.25 11.34
N LYS A 559 6.58 26.44 11.91
CA LYS A 559 6.84 26.63 13.37
C LYS A 559 7.76 25.56 14.01
N GLY A 560 8.80 25.12 13.31
CA GLY A 560 9.72 24.07 13.80
C GLY A 560 9.32 22.63 13.45
N LYS A 561 8.16 22.41 12.81
CA LYS A 561 7.74 21.13 12.23
C LYS A 561 8.68 20.71 11.10
N ARG A 562 8.89 19.40 10.98
CA ARG A 562 9.59 18.77 9.87
C ARG A 562 8.65 18.56 8.70
N VAL A 563 9.04 19.06 7.53
CA VAL A 563 8.28 18.93 6.29
C VAL A 563 8.96 17.91 5.39
N LEU A 564 8.19 17.01 4.81
CA LEU A 564 8.64 16.13 3.74
C LEU A 564 7.87 16.41 2.46
N GLY A 565 8.58 16.84 1.42
CA GLY A 565 8.08 16.81 0.05
C GLY A 565 8.33 15.46 -0.59
N ILE A 566 7.32 14.82 -1.17
CA ILE A 566 7.45 13.61 -1.98
C ILE A 566 7.18 14.01 -3.43
N MET A 567 8.14 13.79 -4.31
CA MET A 567 8.09 14.23 -5.70
C MET A 567 8.23 13.03 -6.64
N GLY A 568 7.23 12.86 -7.51
CA GLY A 568 7.21 11.82 -8.53
C GLY A 568 6.66 12.31 -9.87
N GLY A 569 6.31 11.38 -10.75
CA GLY A 569 5.83 11.62 -12.10
C GLY A 569 6.90 11.44 -13.18
N ALA A 570 6.52 11.76 -14.43
CA ALA A 570 7.32 11.41 -15.60
C ALA A 570 8.32 12.49 -16.08
N LYS A 571 8.05 13.78 -15.81
CA LYS A 571 8.80 14.90 -16.39
C LYS A 571 9.40 15.79 -15.30
N ILE A 572 10.72 15.78 -15.18
CA ILE A 572 11.45 16.61 -14.22
C ILE A 572 11.29 18.11 -14.49
N THR A 573 11.18 18.54 -15.75
CA THR A 573 11.00 19.95 -16.12
C THR A 573 9.73 20.56 -15.51
N ASP A 574 8.69 19.75 -15.35
CA ASP A 574 7.40 20.19 -14.82
C ASP A 574 7.42 20.28 -13.28
N LYS A 575 8.34 19.53 -12.65
CA LYS A 575 8.47 19.41 -11.19
C LYS A 575 9.60 20.27 -10.63
N GLN A 576 10.60 20.60 -11.44
CA GLN A 576 11.77 21.39 -11.05
C GLN A 576 11.39 22.69 -10.33
N PRO A 577 10.43 23.52 -10.80
CA PRO A 577 10.09 24.76 -10.11
C PRO A 577 9.43 24.54 -8.73
N MET A 578 8.83 23.36 -8.50
CA MET A 578 8.28 22.95 -7.20
C MET A 578 9.39 22.51 -6.26
N ILE A 579 10.30 21.66 -6.76
CA ILE A 579 11.47 21.16 -6.02
C ILE A 579 12.33 22.34 -5.55
N GLU A 580 12.69 23.26 -6.46
CA GLU A 580 13.48 24.46 -6.14
C GLU A 580 12.81 25.35 -5.08
N CYS A 581 11.47 25.40 -5.09
CA CYS A 581 10.70 26.16 -4.12
C CYS A 581 10.75 25.50 -2.73
N LEU A 582 10.45 24.20 -2.66
CA LEU A 582 10.49 23.43 -1.41
C LEU A 582 11.89 23.35 -0.82
N CYS A 583 12.94 23.35 -1.66
CA CYS A 583 14.33 23.35 -1.20
C CYS A 583 14.66 24.57 -0.33
N LYS A 584 13.96 25.69 -0.55
CA LYS A 584 14.15 26.95 0.19
C LYS A 584 13.36 27.00 1.49
N MET A 585 12.49 26.04 1.75
CA MET A 585 11.71 26.00 2.98
C MET A 585 12.54 25.43 4.16
N PRO A 586 12.38 25.98 5.38
CA PRO A 586 13.10 25.55 6.57
C PRO A 586 12.54 24.22 7.05
N ASN A 587 13.42 23.38 7.60
CA ASN A 587 13.09 22.04 8.08
C ASN A 587 12.41 21.14 7.04
N THR A 588 12.66 21.40 5.75
CA THR A 588 12.09 20.63 4.64
C THR A 588 13.12 19.70 4.05
N LYS A 589 12.76 18.41 3.96
CA LYS A 589 13.42 17.43 3.11
C LYS A 589 12.54 17.10 1.91
N ILE A 590 13.15 16.66 0.83
CA ILE A 590 12.43 16.30 -0.40
C ILE A 590 12.89 14.92 -0.85
N PHE A 591 11.98 13.96 -0.84
CA PHE A 591 12.19 12.68 -1.49
C PHE A 591 11.79 12.77 -2.97
N VAL A 592 12.66 12.30 -3.86
CA VAL A 592 12.44 12.27 -5.31
C VAL A 592 12.55 10.84 -5.79
N GLY A 593 11.47 10.33 -6.41
CA GLY A 593 11.42 8.98 -6.95
C GLY A 593 10.68 8.87 -8.28
N GLY A 594 10.52 7.64 -8.75
CA GLY A 594 9.87 7.34 -10.03
C GLY A 594 10.63 7.89 -11.24
N GLY A 595 9.91 8.23 -12.30
CA GLY A 595 10.48 8.69 -13.57
C GLY A 595 11.28 10.00 -13.49
N LEU A 596 11.21 10.75 -12.39
CA LEU A 596 11.97 11.99 -12.20
C LEU A 596 13.48 11.75 -12.09
N THR A 597 13.90 10.59 -11.59
CA THR A 597 15.32 10.26 -11.36
C THR A 597 16.13 10.25 -12.66
N ARG A 598 15.52 9.85 -13.79
CA ARG A 598 16.17 9.79 -15.12
C ARG A 598 16.69 11.15 -15.60
N GLY A 599 15.95 12.22 -15.31
CA GLY A 599 16.29 13.58 -15.73
C GLY A 599 17.13 14.34 -14.71
N TRP A 600 17.46 13.74 -13.56
CA TRP A 600 17.97 14.46 -12.41
C TRP A 600 19.28 15.19 -12.68
N LYS A 601 20.31 14.48 -13.14
CA LYS A 601 21.65 15.06 -13.42
C LYS A 601 21.59 16.20 -14.46
N GLY A 602 20.66 16.15 -15.41
CA GLY A 602 20.51 17.17 -16.45
C GLY A 602 19.89 18.48 -15.96
N ASN A 603 19.06 18.43 -14.92
CA ASN A 603 18.33 19.59 -14.39
C ASN A 603 18.90 20.09 -13.06
N PHE A 604 19.51 19.20 -12.28
CA PHE A 604 20.18 19.49 -11.01
C PHE A 604 21.61 18.93 -11.09
N PRO A 605 22.58 19.70 -11.62
CA PRO A 605 23.97 19.27 -11.73
C PRO A 605 24.57 18.85 -10.39
N GLU A 606 24.18 19.57 -9.32
CA GLU A 606 24.43 19.21 -7.93
C GLU A 606 23.09 18.97 -7.24
N THR A 607 22.99 17.84 -6.53
CA THR A 607 21.78 17.51 -5.76
C THR A 607 21.75 18.39 -4.50
N PRO A 608 20.68 19.18 -4.27
CA PRO A 608 20.57 19.99 -3.06
C PRO A 608 20.67 19.13 -1.80
N ALA A 609 21.30 19.65 -0.75
CA ALA A 609 21.61 18.87 0.47
C ALA A 609 20.38 18.31 1.20
N ASN A 610 19.21 18.94 1.02
CA ASN A 610 17.94 18.49 1.59
C ASN A 610 17.09 17.64 0.63
N VAL A 611 17.65 17.20 -0.49
CA VAL A 611 17.00 16.28 -1.43
C VAL A 611 17.56 14.87 -1.24
N ILE A 612 16.66 13.90 -1.13
CA ILE A 612 16.90 12.47 -1.10
C ILE A 612 16.41 11.90 -2.41
N LEU A 613 17.34 11.44 -3.24
CA LEU A 613 17.04 10.85 -4.52
C LEU A 613 16.98 9.33 -4.40
N SER A 614 15.86 8.73 -4.81
CA SER A 614 15.74 7.27 -4.91
C SER A 614 16.82 6.73 -5.83
N ARG A 615 17.66 5.85 -5.30
CA ARG A 615 18.76 5.24 -6.05
C ARG A 615 18.32 4.01 -6.82
N ASP A 616 17.34 3.28 -6.33
CA ASP A 616 16.84 2.09 -6.98
C ASP A 616 15.40 2.28 -7.50
N ALA A 617 15.00 1.40 -8.41
CA ALA A 617 13.70 1.40 -9.02
C ALA A 617 13.31 0.01 -9.52
N TYR A 618 12.01 -0.23 -9.69
CA TYR A 618 11.54 -1.22 -10.65
C TYR A 618 11.41 -0.55 -12.01
N GLY A 619 12.02 -1.12 -13.03
CA GLY A 619 12.13 -0.51 -14.34
C GLY A 619 12.38 -1.51 -15.45
N ALA A 620 12.52 -1.02 -16.67
CA ALA A 620 12.90 -1.81 -17.83
C ALA A 620 13.44 -0.90 -18.94
N ALA A 621 13.89 -1.46 -20.07
CA ALA A 621 14.30 -0.67 -21.23
C ALA A 621 13.15 0.23 -21.76
N ASP A 622 11.93 -0.30 -21.77
CA ASP A 622 10.70 0.43 -22.06
C ASP A 622 9.50 -0.16 -21.28
N LEU A 623 8.34 0.48 -21.35
CA LEU A 623 7.13 0.00 -20.66
C LEU A 623 6.61 -1.33 -21.18
N LYS A 624 7.03 -1.84 -22.34
CA LYS A 624 6.61 -3.14 -22.88
C LYS A 624 7.48 -4.29 -22.39
N ALA A 625 8.74 -4.00 -22.04
CA ALA A 625 9.68 -4.98 -21.52
C ALA A 625 9.28 -5.50 -20.12
N PRO A 626 9.73 -6.72 -19.74
CA PRO A 626 9.53 -7.26 -18.39
C PRO A 626 10.12 -6.34 -17.32
N ALA A 627 9.41 -6.18 -16.21
CA ALA A 627 9.89 -5.39 -15.08
C ALA A 627 11.10 -6.07 -14.42
N THR A 628 12.17 -5.32 -14.22
CA THR A 628 13.38 -5.74 -13.53
C THR A 628 13.69 -4.77 -12.40
N TYR A 629 14.40 -5.27 -11.39
CA TYR A 629 14.92 -4.42 -10.33
C TYR A 629 16.20 -3.74 -10.80
N LEU A 630 16.25 -2.42 -10.68
CA LEU A 630 17.39 -1.58 -11.04
C LEU A 630 18.03 -1.06 -9.73
N PRO A 631 19.19 -1.58 -9.31
CA PRO A 631 19.80 -1.22 -8.03
C PRO A 631 20.41 0.20 -8.02
N ASP A 632 20.83 0.72 -9.18
CA ASP A 632 21.17 2.15 -9.35
C ASP A 632 20.59 2.71 -10.66
N ILE A 633 19.52 3.48 -10.56
CA ILE A 633 18.83 4.09 -11.69
C ILE A 633 19.67 5.16 -12.41
N LEU A 634 20.69 5.74 -11.75
CA LEU A 634 21.51 6.79 -12.34
C LEU A 634 22.64 6.23 -13.23
N GLU A 635 22.86 4.92 -13.20
CA GLU A 635 23.88 4.20 -13.97
C GLU A 635 23.28 3.28 -15.04
N ASN A 636 21.95 3.10 -15.06
CA ASN A 636 21.25 2.23 -16.00
C ASN A 636 20.66 3.02 -17.18
N GLU A 637 20.74 2.45 -18.40
CA GLU A 637 20.12 3.05 -19.60
C GLU A 637 18.59 2.84 -19.66
N GLY A 638 18.05 1.92 -18.86
CA GLY A 638 16.61 1.66 -18.73
C GLY A 638 15.86 2.70 -17.88
N GLY A 639 14.54 2.80 -18.06
CA GLY A 639 13.69 3.68 -17.26
C GLY A 639 13.21 3.02 -15.97
N GLY A 640 13.41 3.67 -14.83
CA GLY A 640 12.67 3.34 -13.61
C GLY A 640 11.25 3.83 -13.70
N PHE A 641 10.32 2.91 -13.47
CA PHE A 641 8.90 3.12 -13.61
C PHE A 641 8.16 3.01 -12.28
N ASP A 642 8.77 2.47 -11.22
CA ASP A 642 8.29 2.53 -9.84
C ASP A 642 9.46 2.61 -8.87
N VAL A 643 9.23 3.09 -7.65
CA VAL A 643 10.25 3.17 -6.60
C VAL A 643 10.69 1.77 -6.16
N GLY A 644 12.01 1.58 -5.99
CA GLY A 644 12.57 0.30 -5.57
C GLY A 644 12.55 0.11 -4.03
N PRO A 645 12.90 -1.08 -3.52
CA PRO A 645 12.89 -1.37 -2.10
C PRO A 645 13.76 -0.45 -1.23
N GLN A 646 14.93 -0.01 -1.68
CA GLN A 646 15.79 0.92 -0.95
C GLN A 646 15.15 2.31 -0.88
N GLY A 647 14.67 2.84 -2.01
CA GLY A 647 13.94 4.10 -2.07
C GLY A 647 12.68 4.08 -1.20
N MET A 648 11.97 2.94 -1.14
CA MET A 648 10.85 2.75 -0.24
C MET A 648 11.26 2.83 1.24
N ARG A 649 12.38 2.21 1.64
CA ARG A 649 12.90 2.33 3.02
C ARG A 649 13.26 3.77 3.36
N ASP A 650 13.99 4.43 2.46
CA ASP A 650 14.44 5.81 2.65
C ASP A 650 13.22 6.73 2.80
N LEU A 651 12.22 6.57 1.93
CA LEU A 651 10.99 7.34 2.00
C LEU A 651 10.21 7.10 3.29
N ILE A 652 10.03 5.84 3.70
CA ILE A 652 9.32 5.50 4.95
C ILE A 652 10.03 6.11 6.17
N ALA A 653 11.36 6.04 6.21
CA ALA A 653 12.16 6.63 7.28
C ALA A 653 11.99 8.16 7.39
N GLU A 654 11.81 8.85 6.26
CA GLU A 654 11.53 10.28 6.24
C GLU A 654 10.07 10.58 6.59
N ILE A 655 9.11 9.76 6.14
CA ILE A 655 7.69 9.89 6.52
C ILE A 655 7.55 9.81 8.04
N ASP A 656 8.22 8.86 8.68
CA ASP A 656 8.17 8.67 10.14
C ASP A 656 8.67 9.89 10.92
N GLN A 657 9.62 10.63 10.34
CA GLN A 657 10.18 11.84 10.94
C GLN A 657 9.41 13.11 10.62
N ALA A 658 8.61 13.12 9.54
CA ALA A 658 7.86 14.30 9.12
C ALA A 658 6.62 14.55 10.00
N ASP A 659 6.29 15.82 10.21
CA ASP A 659 5.02 16.25 10.83
C ASP A 659 4.01 16.67 9.77
N VAL A 660 4.51 17.24 8.66
CA VAL A 660 3.73 17.64 7.49
C VAL A 660 4.33 17.00 6.25
N ILE A 661 3.48 16.34 5.45
CA ILE A 661 3.89 15.61 4.25
C ILE A 661 3.15 16.22 3.07
N PHE A 662 3.89 16.57 2.04
CA PHE A 662 3.35 17.07 0.79
C PHE A 662 3.76 16.15 -0.36
N TRP A 663 2.79 15.46 -0.97
CA TRP A 663 3.07 14.53 -2.07
C TRP A 663 2.54 15.05 -3.40
N ASN A 664 3.42 15.25 -4.38
CA ASN A 664 3.07 15.67 -5.73
C ASN A 664 3.69 14.77 -6.81
N GLY A 665 2.87 13.96 -7.47
CA GLY A 665 3.28 13.04 -8.54
C GLY A 665 3.54 11.62 -8.02
N CYS A 666 2.98 10.62 -8.71
CA CYS A 666 3.11 9.22 -8.34
C CYS A 666 4.56 8.74 -8.45
N LEU A 667 4.97 7.85 -7.54
CA LEU A 667 6.31 7.27 -7.53
C LEU A 667 6.47 6.17 -8.58
N GLY A 668 5.36 5.74 -9.18
CA GLY A 668 5.37 4.87 -10.33
C GLY A 668 4.19 5.06 -11.29
N VAL A 669 4.14 4.23 -12.34
CA VAL A 669 3.15 4.28 -13.42
C VAL A 669 1.85 3.61 -12.95
N ILE A 670 0.88 4.42 -12.53
CA ILE A 670 -0.35 3.96 -11.88
C ILE A 670 -1.26 3.11 -12.80
N GLU A 671 -1.16 3.34 -14.11
CA GLU A 671 -1.90 2.62 -15.14
C GLU A 671 -1.34 1.21 -15.37
N ASP A 672 -0.09 0.96 -14.96
CA ASP A 672 0.58 -0.32 -15.15
C ASP A 672 0.62 -1.12 -13.84
N PRO A 673 -0.01 -2.31 -13.80
CA PRO A 673 0.00 -3.17 -12.61
C PRO A 673 1.41 -3.52 -12.08
N ARG A 674 2.42 -3.52 -12.95
CA ARG A 674 3.81 -3.84 -12.58
C ARG A 674 4.50 -2.70 -11.83
N TYR A 675 4.03 -1.47 -12.01
CA TYR A 675 4.74 -0.26 -11.60
C TYR A 675 3.90 0.68 -10.73
N ARG A 676 2.77 0.18 -10.19
CA ARG A 676 1.89 0.92 -9.28
C ARG A 676 2.05 0.54 -7.80
N VAL A 677 2.85 -0.47 -7.51
CA VAL A 677 2.90 -1.14 -6.20
C VAL A 677 3.51 -0.22 -5.15
N GLY A 678 4.66 0.40 -5.44
CA GLY A 678 5.31 1.33 -4.51
C GLY A 678 4.42 2.51 -4.16
N SER A 679 3.78 3.12 -5.17
CA SER A 679 2.81 4.20 -4.96
C SER A 679 1.61 3.75 -4.10
N ALA A 680 1.04 2.56 -4.36
CA ALA A 680 -0.08 2.05 -3.56
C ALA A 680 0.32 1.77 -2.10
N MET A 681 1.52 1.24 -1.86
CA MET A 681 2.03 0.99 -0.51
C MET A 681 2.19 2.29 0.29
N ILE A 682 2.69 3.36 -0.33
CA ILE A 682 2.83 4.66 0.35
C ILE A 682 1.47 5.27 0.68
N VAL A 683 0.45 5.10 -0.17
CA VAL A 683 -0.93 5.52 0.13
C VAL A 683 -1.42 4.85 1.41
N ASP A 684 -1.36 3.53 1.47
CA ASP A 684 -1.84 2.77 2.62
C ASP A 684 -1.01 3.10 3.89
N TYR A 685 0.30 3.36 3.72
CA TYR A 685 1.15 3.80 4.81
C TYR A 685 0.73 5.18 5.35
N LEU A 686 0.52 6.17 4.48
CA LEU A 686 0.12 7.53 4.86
C LEU A 686 -1.26 7.57 5.52
N LEU A 687 -2.20 6.74 5.06
CA LEU A 687 -3.53 6.60 5.67
C LEU A 687 -3.44 6.10 7.12
N ALA A 688 -2.44 5.30 7.46
CA ALA A 688 -2.20 4.83 8.83
C ALA A 688 -1.55 5.88 9.76
N GLN A 689 -1.05 7.02 9.23
CA GLN A 689 -0.32 8.04 10.00
C GLN A 689 -1.23 9.14 10.58
N THR A 690 -2.19 8.78 11.42
CA THR A 690 -3.21 9.71 11.97
C THR A 690 -2.66 10.89 12.78
N GLY A 691 -1.40 10.86 13.20
CA GLY A 691 -0.73 11.96 13.91
C GLY A 691 -0.03 13.00 13.02
N LYS A 692 -0.07 12.85 11.69
CA LYS A 692 0.66 13.70 10.72
C LYS A 692 -0.31 14.42 9.80
N ARG A 693 0.06 15.60 9.30
CA ARG A 693 -0.73 16.28 8.26
C ARG A 693 -0.24 15.87 6.87
N VAL A 694 -1.12 15.35 6.03
CA VAL A 694 -0.79 14.89 4.67
C VAL A 694 -1.54 15.72 3.64
N ILE A 695 -0.83 16.29 2.68
CA ILE A 695 -1.37 17.12 1.60
C ILE A 695 -0.97 16.47 0.28
N ILE A 696 -1.96 16.03 -0.48
CA ILE A 696 -1.77 15.36 -1.77
C ILE A 696 -2.07 16.35 -2.88
N GLY A 697 -1.10 16.57 -3.76
CA GLY A 697 -1.22 17.43 -4.93
C GLY A 697 -1.16 16.64 -6.24
N GLY A 698 -1.88 17.14 -7.25
CA GLY A 698 -1.87 16.58 -8.60
C GLY A 698 -2.95 15.52 -8.79
N GLY A 699 -3.62 15.54 -9.95
CA GLY A 699 -4.79 14.71 -10.22
C GLY A 699 -4.50 13.20 -10.17
N GLU A 700 -3.38 12.76 -10.75
CA GLU A 700 -2.97 11.35 -10.76
C GLU A 700 -2.60 10.83 -9.37
N THR A 701 -2.02 11.67 -8.51
CA THR A 701 -1.69 11.27 -7.13
C THR A 701 -2.92 11.27 -6.25
N ALA A 702 -3.80 12.27 -6.39
CA ALA A 702 -5.07 12.32 -5.68
C ALA A 702 -5.99 11.15 -6.04
N SER A 703 -5.98 10.66 -7.29
CA SER A 703 -6.81 9.53 -7.71
C SER A 703 -6.51 8.23 -6.96
N LEU A 704 -5.28 8.07 -6.44
CA LEU A 704 -4.91 6.91 -5.60
C LEU A 704 -5.60 6.89 -4.24
N PHE A 705 -6.15 8.02 -3.79
CA PHE A 705 -6.85 8.19 -2.51
C PHE A 705 -8.38 8.19 -2.67
N VAL A 706 -8.91 8.08 -3.88
CA VAL A 706 -10.36 8.08 -4.12
C VAL A 706 -11.01 6.89 -3.39
N GLY A 707 -12.02 7.18 -2.57
CA GLY A 707 -12.70 6.19 -1.73
C GLY A 707 -11.96 5.79 -0.46
N LYS A 708 -10.86 6.48 -0.11
CA LYS A 708 -10.04 6.25 1.10
C LYS A 708 -9.97 7.51 1.97
N ASP A 709 -11.09 7.87 2.58
CA ASP A 709 -11.20 9.10 3.38
C ASP A 709 -10.45 8.99 4.71
N ALA A 710 -9.67 10.03 5.04
CA ALA A 710 -9.00 10.18 6.33
C ALA A 710 -8.85 11.66 6.69
N ASP A 711 -9.24 12.07 7.89
CA ASP A 711 -9.30 13.48 8.31
C ASP A 711 -7.95 14.20 8.21
N HIS A 712 -6.85 13.47 8.38
CA HIS A 712 -5.50 14.01 8.34
C HIS A 712 -4.95 14.16 6.91
N VAL A 713 -5.65 13.63 5.90
CA VAL A 713 -5.28 13.69 4.48
C VAL A 713 -6.13 14.73 3.75
N TYR A 714 -5.48 15.66 3.06
CA TYR A 714 -6.13 16.64 2.20
C TYR A 714 -5.80 16.39 0.73
N LEU A 715 -6.82 16.29 -0.13
CA LEU A 715 -6.66 16.06 -1.58
C LEU A 715 -6.85 17.38 -2.33
N SER A 716 -5.75 17.94 -2.85
CA SER A 716 -5.80 19.19 -3.61
C SER A 716 -6.30 18.97 -5.04
N THR A 717 -7.20 19.84 -5.47
CA THR A 717 -7.65 19.99 -6.87
C THR A 717 -6.69 20.86 -7.70
N GLY A 718 -5.74 21.49 -7.02
CA GLY A 718 -5.03 22.68 -7.47
C GLY A 718 -4.01 22.54 -8.58
N GLY A 719 -3.59 21.34 -9.00
CA GLY A 719 -2.69 21.14 -10.15
C GLY A 719 -1.57 22.20 -10.29
N GLY A 720 -1.56 22.97 -11.40
CA GLY A 720 -0.61 24.07 -11.59
C GLY A 720 -0.88 25.33 -10.74
N ALA A 721 -2.11 25.52 -10.24
CA ALA A 721 -2.44 26.60 -9.32
C ALA A 721 -1.80 26.40 -7.95
N LEU A 722 -1.75 25.17 -7.46
CA LEU A 722 -1.04 24.77 -6.25
C LEU A 722 0.44 25.18 -6.31
N LEU A 723 1.12 24.89 -7.44
CA LEU A 723 2.50 25.32 -7.67
C LEU A 723 2.64 26.85 -7.67
N ALA A 724 1.79 27.54 -8.44
CA ALA A 724 1.83 29.00 -8.52
C ALA A 724 1.64 29.66 -7.14
N HIS A 725 0.76 29.11 -6.32
CA HIS A 725 0.49 29.60 -4.97
C HIS A 725 1.66 29.39 -4.01
N ILE A 726 2.22 28.18 -3.97
CA ILE A 726 3.41 27.90 -3.15
C ILE A 726 4.56 28.83 -3.59
N GLN A 727 4.74 29.04 -4.91
CA GLN A 727 5.75 29.95 -5.43
C GLN A 727 5.51 31.41 -5.04
N SER A 728 4.28 31.92 -5.08
CA SER A 728 4.00 33.30 -4.65
C SER A 728 4.33 33.49 -3.18
N CYS A 729 4.02 32.50 -2.33
CA CYS A 729 4.28 32.59 -0.89
C CYS A 729 5.76 32.46 -0.52
N VAL A 730 6.52 31.61 -1.20
CA VAL A 730 7.92 31.30 -0.86
C VAL A 730 8.93 32.22 -1.56
N LEU A 731 8.65 32.62 -2.81
CA LEU A 731 9.58 33.41 -3.62
C LEU A 731 9.27 34.92 -3.63
N ASP A 732 8.31 35.37 -2.82
CA ASP A 732 7.81 36.76 -2.76
C ASP A 732 7.49 37.31 -4.17
N LYS A 733 6.91 36.44 -5.02
CA LYS A 733 6.44 36.80 -6.36
C LYS A 733 5.04 37.40 -6.27
N ALA A 734 4.63 38.13 -7.30
CA ALA A 734 3.29 38.69 -7.40
C ALA A 734 2.21 37.63 -7.09
N THR A 735 1.19 38.06 -6.34
CA THR A 735 0.05 37.22 -5.95
C THR A 735 -0.56 36.52 -7.16
N VAL A 736 -1.00 35.28 -6.95
CA VAL A 736 -1.72 34.49 -7.94
C VAL A 736 -2.96 35.28 -8.42
N PRO A 737 -3.15 35.54 -9.74
CA PRO A 737 -4.13 36.51 -10.22
C PRO A 737 -5.55 36.38 -9.64
N GLY A 738 -6.07 35.16 -9.54
CA GLY A 738 -7.39 34.90 -8.98
C GLY A 738 -7.48 35.00 -7.46
N LEU A 739 -6.37 34.85 -6.72
CA LEU A 739 -6.33 35.06 -5.26
C LEU A 739 -6.13 36.53 -4.90
N ALA A 740 -5.51 37.31 -5.78
CA ALA A 740 -5.30 38.75 -5.57
C ALA A 740 -6.64 39.51 -5.38
N ALA A 741 -7.74 38.98 -5.89
CA ALA A 741 -9.08 39.53 -5.68
C ALA A 741 -9.65 39.28 -4.27
N TYR A 742 -9.03 38.39 -3.49
CA TYR A 742 -9.50 37.94 -2.18
C TYR A 742 -8.53 38.19 -1.03
N GLU A 743 -7.29 38.59 -1.30
CA GLU A 743 -6.31 38.88 -0.25
C GLU A 743 -6.62 40.21 0.47
N MET A 744 -6.33 40.26 1.78
CA MET A 744 -6.43 41.47 2.62
C MET A 744 -5.35 42.52 2.34
#